data_AF-A0A849SF82-F1
#
_entry.id   AF-A0A849SF82-F1
#
_cell.length_a   1.000
_cell.length_b   1.000
_cell.length_c   1.000
_cell.angle_alpha   90.00
_cell.angle_beta   90.00
_cell.angle_gamma   90.00
#
_symmetry.space_group_name_H-M   'P 1'
#
loop_
_entity.id
_entity.type
_entity.pdbx_description
1 polymer ?
#
loop_
_entity_poly.entity_id
_entity_poly.type
_entity_poly.pdbx_seq_one_letter_code
_entity_poly.pdbx_strand_id
1 'polypeptide(L)'
;MNTTPYIGLRPFERHETELFFGREQHSDELIARLGSHRFLAVIGNSGCGKSSLVKTGLIAGLEAGFLATPSSYWRIVEMRPGNHPFKALAEQLLSVLQPELAQHYTAASLEQRLRLGSLSLHELLAEYPPANNAQLLIVCDQFEEVFRYAEQGAALEAALFVGLLLASSTAYPLAAEHISERIYVVITMRSDFLGDCAQFAGLAEAINQGLYLTPRLNSQQLRAAIEEPAFVCKGDIEPALVSQLLDDADTNPDQLPLLQHSLMRLWNLANPTNPTPSPMGEDSQHPQLTLTHYHQLANAHESKHQTDGLNFLSLILSNHADEVYNALSPRQQPLAEHLFRLLTAQDLEKRDTRRPQTLAKLVYSCQRPYLEVITVIDVFRQPGCGFLLPPSQQVLSENQPDTIIDISHESLIRHWQRLQKWMADEAEQLKKYQRWLDEATRRQNQDGFTNLLESPELEPAEAWLSQFKPTAIWAARYTQNTAESILPEHQAADDIRLLEHYISLSRIAKDQQLAEQKHAQQQKLELARRISLGLSCVSLIAGGLTYWALVERQNAEHTEQQRTTELYQAQLTHAALLAKGEDYAGAKAILAKTYALDKTIPASKQHQRNLLASFSALKGGAAEQVYEGAGYPLQTLAVSPDGQTLAAAGEQGTLVIFEVAT
;
A
#
# COMPACT_ATOMS: atom_id res chain seq x y z
N MET A 1 21.72 17.93 -43.01
CA MET A 1 21.70 18.24 -41.56
C MET A 1 20.50 17.51 -41.00
N ASN A 2 20.72 16.52 -40.13
CA ASN A 2 19.66 15.73 -39.49
C ASN A 2 19.23 16.46 -38.21
N THR A 3 18.78 17.71 -38.35
CA THR A 3 18.40 18.57 -37.22
C THR A 3 16.92 18.38 -36.93
N THR A 4 16.59 17.98 -35.70
CA THR A 4 15.20 17.94 -35.23
C THR A 4 14.77 19.38 -34.92
N PRO A 5 13.66 19.89 -35.49
CA PRO A 5 13.23 21.29 -35.30
C PRO A 5 12.75 21.60 -33.88
N TYR A 6 12.38 20.57 -33.12
CA TYR A 6 11.87 20.68 -31.75
C TYR A 6 12.82 19.99 -30.78
N ILE A 7 13.17 20.69 -29.72
CA ILE A 7 14.25 20.28 -28.80
C ILE A 7 13.77 19.44 -27.61
N GLY A 8 12.45 19.30 -27.44
CA GLY A 8 11.85 18.58 -26.31
C GLY A 8 11.82 19.39 -25.02
N LEU A 9 12.18 18.76 -23.90
CA LEU A 9 12.08 19.37 -22.56
C LEU A 9 13.27 20.24 -22.16
N ARG A 10 14.40 20.11 -22.86
CA ARG A 10 15.58 20.94 -22.56
C ARG A 10 15.35 22.38 -23.05
N PRO A 11 16.01 23.38 -22.46
CA PRO A 11 16.01 24.72 -23.04
C PRO A 11 16.74 24.75 -24.39
N PHE A 12 16.37 25.69 -25.25
CA PHE A 12 17.14 26.04 -26.45
C PHE A 12 18.54 26.49 -26.06
N GLU A 13 19.52 26.04 -26.84
CA GLU A 13 20.92 26.41 -26.72
C GLU A 13 21.28 27.53 -27.71
N ARG A 14 22.35 28.26 -27.42
CA ARG A 14 22.75 29.49 -28.13
C ARG A 14 22.89 29.34 -29.65
N HIS A 15 23.24 28.14 -30.15
CA HIS A 15 23.41 27.87 -31.58
C HIS A 15 22.10 27.49 -32.30
N GLU A 16 20.97 27.45 -31.58
CA GLU A 16 19.66 27.01 -32.09
C GLU A 16 18.71 28.19 -32.33
N THR A 17 19.24 29.41 -32.46
CA THR A 17 18.48 30.64 -32.69
C THR A 17 17.60 30.56 -33.93
N GLU A 18 18.03 29.83 -34.98
CA GLU A 18 17.26 29.62 -36.20
C GLU A 18 16.00 28.76 -36.03
N LEU A 19 15.84 28.11 -34.86
CA LEU A 19 14.67 27.30 -34.50
C LEU A 19 13.80 27.97 -33.43
N PHE A 20 14.15 29.17 -32.96
CA PHE A 20 13.51 29.85 -31.83
C PHE A 20 12.58 30.98 -32.29
N PHE A 21 11.30 30.67 -32.47
CA PHE A 21 10.29 31.58 -33.00
C PHE A 21 9.25 32.04 -31.98
N GLY A 22 8.57 33.14 -32.27
CA GLY A 22 7.44 33.69 -31.49
C GLY A 22 7.87 34.49 -30.26
N ARG A 23 9.18 34.71 -30.09
CA ARG A 23 9.77 35.43 -28.95
C ARG A 23 10.59 36.67 -29.36
N GLU A 24 10.54 37.08 -30.62
CA GLU A 24 11.35 38.15 -31.20
C GLU A 24 11.15 39.48 -30.44
N GLN A 25 9.90 39.90 -30.26
CA GLN A 25 9.56 41.13 -29.51
C GLN A 25 10.03 41.09 -28.05
N HIS A 26 10.00 39.91 -27.43
CA HIS A 26 10.44 39.74 -26.05
C HIS A 26 11.96 39.83 -25.93
N SER A 27 12.70 39.29 -26.90
CA SER A 27 14.15 39.42 -26.99
C SER A 27 14.57 40.89 -27.12
N ASP A 28 13.92 41.66 -28.01
CA ASP A 28 14.18 43.09 -28.19
C ASP A 28 13.98 43.88 -26.89
N GLU A 29 12.91 43.56 -26.16
CA GLU A 29 12.59 44.20 -24.89
C GLU A 29 13.61 43.86 -23.79
N LEU A 30 14.07 42.62 -23.71
CA LEU A 30 15.15 42.24 -22.78
C LEU A 30 16.43 43.02 -23.07
N ILE A 31 16.82 43.13 -24.35
CA ILE A 31 18.02 43.86 -24.76
C ILE A 31 17.87 45.34 -24.36
N ALA A 32 16.75 45.98 -24.69
CA ALA A 32 16.51 47.38 -24.35
C ALA A 32 16.56 47.65 -22.82
N ARG A 33 15.95 46.75 -22.02
CA ARG A 33 15.96 46.87 -20.55
C ARG A 33 17.36 46.65 -19.98
N LEU A 34 18.09 45.65 -20.46
CA LEU A 34 19.47 45.39 -20.04
C LEU A 34 20.38 46.58 -20.33
N GLY A 35 20.22 47.22 -21.50
CA GLY A 35 20.98 48.42 -21.87
C GLY A 35 20.69 49.63 -21.00
N SER A 36 19.50 49.69 -20.41
CA SER A 36 19.09 50.79 -19.53
C SER A 36 19.56 50.60 -18.08
N HIS A 37 19.63 49.35 -17.57
CA HIS A 37 19.79 49.10 -16.14
C HIS A 37 20.99 48.22 -15.73
N ARG A 38 21.75 47.62 -16.65
CA ARG A 38 22.89 46.69 -16.43
C ARG A 38 22.58 45.43 -15.61
N PHE A 39 21.59 45.49 -14.72
CA PHE A 39 20.96 44.40 -14.02
C PHE A 39 19.59 44.12 -14.64
N LEU A 40 19.30 42.85 -14.92
CA LEU A 40 18.03 42.40 -15.48
C LEU A 40 17.56 41.14 -14.77
N ALA A 41 16.35 41.18 -14.20
CA ALA A 41 15.71 40.04 -13.58
C ALA A 41 14.62 39.49 -14.50
N VAL A 42 14.87 38.34 -15.13
CA VAL A 42 13.90 37.65 -15.99
C VAL A 42 13.09 36.68 -15.14
N ILE A 43 11.87 37.08 -14.81
CA ILE A 43 11.01 36.38 -13.85
C ILE A 43 9.79 35.80 -14.55
N GLY A 44 9.30 34.66 -14.10
CA GLY A 44 8.05 34.08 -14.61
C GLY A 44 7.88 32.63 -14.16
N ASN A 45 6.69 32.07 -14.38
CA ASN A 45 6.37 30.71 -13.96
C ASN A 45 7.36 29.66 -14.52
N SER A 46 7.41 28.49 -13.89
CA SER A 46 8.12 27.32 -14.43
C SER A 46 7.61 27.02 -15.85
N GLY A 47 8.48 26.62 -16.77
CA GLY A 47 8.10 26.26 -18.14
C GLY A 47 7.74 27.41 -19.11
N CYS A 48 7.76 28.69 -18.73
CA CYS A 48 7.43 29.78 -19.69
C CYS A 48 8.55 30.11 -20.70
N GLY A 49 9.69 29.42 -20.64
CA GLY A 49 10.80 29.57 -21.59
C GLY A 49 11.86 30.61 -21.21
N LYS A 50 11.98 31.00 -19.94
CA LYS A 50 12.96 32.01 -19.46
C LYS A 50 14.40 31.72 -19.90
N SER A 51 14.87 30.50 -19.61
CA SER A 51 16.25 30.08 -19.93
C SER A 51 16.51 30.13 -21.44
N SER A 52 15.54 29.67 -22.25
CA SER A 52 15.61 29.79 -23.72
C SER A 52 15.59 31.24 -24.20
N LEU A 53 14.67 32.06 -23.69
CA LEU A 53 14.59 33.49 -24.04
C LEU A 53 15.90 34.23 -23.73
N VAL A 54 16.57 33.89 -22.63
CA VAL A 54 17.89 34.45 -22.31
C VAL A 54 18.97 33.91 -23.26
N LYS A 55 19.02 32.59 -23.49
CA LYS A 55 20.07 31.95 -24.31
C LYS A 55 19.99 32.27 -25.80
N THR A 56 18.82 32.10 -26.42
CA THR A 56 18.62 32.29 -27.87
C THR A 56 18.01 33.62 -28.23
N GLY A 57 17.39 34.32 -27.28
CA GLY A 57 16.89 35.67 -27.49
C GLY A 57 17.92 36.72 -27.13
N LEU A 58 18.14 36.93 -25.83
CA LEU A 58 19.00 37.99 -25.31
C LEU A 58 20.46 37.81 -25.75
N ILE A 59 21.07 36.68 -25.40
CA ILE A 59 22.49 36.45 -25.64
C ILE A 59 22.82 36.44 -27.14
N ALA A 60 22.03 35.73 -27.96
CA ALA A 60 22.23 35.71 -29.40
C ALA A 60 22.06 37.11 -30.01
N GLY A 61 21.13 37.92 -29.51
CA GLY A 61 20.99 39.32 -29.91
C GLY A 61 22.21 40.17 -29.55
N LEU A 62 22.76 40.01 -28.34
CA LEU A 62 23.98 40.72 -27.95
C LEU A 62 25.18 40.37 -28.84
N GLU A 63 25.34 39.09 -29.20
CA GLU A 63 26.39 38.64 -30.11
C GLU A 63 26.18 39.11 -31.56
N ALA A 64 24.93 39.26 -31.99
CA ALA A 64 24.58 39.86 -33.28
C ALA A 64 24.81 41.38 -33.32
N GLY A 65 25.24 41.99 -32.20
CA GLY A 65 25.61 43.40 -32.12
C GLY A 65 24.47 44.32 -31.67
N PHE A 66 23.33 43.77 -31.24
CA PHE A 66 22.31 44.56 -30.57
C PHE A 66 22.86 44.98 -29.18
N LEU A 67 22.69 46.25 -28.78
CA LEU A 67 23.32 46.90 -27.59
C LEU A 67 24.81 47.29 -27.72
N ALA A 68 25.53 46.77 -28.71
CA ALA A 68 26.93 47.09 -28.91
C ALA A 68 27.12 48.48 -29.54
N THR A 69 28.03 49.30 -28.98
CA THR A 69 28.75 50.28 -29.80
C THR A 69 29.57 49.53 -30.87
N PRO A 70 29.96 50.15 -32.01
CA PRO A 70 30.55 49.48 -33.19
C PRO A 70 31.85 48.66 -32.98
N SER A 71 32.29 48.43 -31.75
CA SER A 71 33.48 47.68 -31.34
C SER A 71 33.30 46.85 -30.05
N SER A 72 32.08 46.67 -29.54
CA SER A 72 31.85 45.95 -28.28
C SER A 72 31.71 44.45 -28.49
N TYR A 73 32.68 43.67 -28.01
CA TYR A 73 32.61 42.22 -27.93
C TYR A 73 31.98 41.79 -26.61
N TRP A 74 31.32 40.65 -26.56
CA TRP A 74 30.77 40.08 -25.32
C TRP A 74 31.60 38.89 -24.84
N ARG A 75 31.82 38.83 -23.53
CA ARG A 75 32.24 37.64 -22.79
C ARG A 75 31.07 37.26 -21.92
N ILE A 76 30.58 36.03 -22.06
CA ILE A 76 29.31 35.63 -21.46
C ILE A 76 29.54 34.43 -20.56
N VAL A 77 29.33 34.65 -19.27
CA VAL A 77 29.44 33.67 -18.20
C VAL A 77 28.05 33.17 -17.88
N GLU A 78 27.72 31.95 -18.27
CA GLU A 78 26.46 31.29 -17.93
C GLU A 78 26.71 30.35 -16.75
N MET A 79 25.98 30.53 -15.65
CA MET A 79 26.12 29.70 -14.46
C MET A 79 24.77 29.36 -13.81
N ARG A 80 24.79 28.31 -12.99
CA ARG A 80 23.76 28.02 -11.99
C ARG A 80 24.39 28.03 -10.59
N PRO A 81 23.77 28.66 -9.57
CA PRO A 81 24.36 28.76 -8.24
C PRO A 81 24.72 27.41 -7.59
N GLY A 82 23.86 26.41 -7.72
CA GLY A 82 24.00 25.10 -7.08
C GLY A 82 24.16 25.22 -5.56
N ASN A 83 25.05 24.40 -4.99
CA ASN A 83 25.41 24.43 -3.57
C ASN A 83 26.71 25.20 -3.28
N HIS A 84 27.34 25.79 -4.30
CA HIS A 84 28.62 26.48 -4.18
C HIS A 84 28.68 27.65 -5.17
N PRO A 85 27.93 28.75 -4.93
CA PRO A 85 27.72 29.80 -5.92
C PRO A 85 29.03 30.49 -6.36
N PHE A 86 29.95 30.73 -5.42
CA PHE A 86 31.27 31.30 -5.74
C PHE A 86 32.14 30.36 -6.57
N LYS A 87 32.12 29.05 -6.29
CA LYS A 87 32.87 28.06 -7.05
C LYS A 87 32.35 27.98 -8.49
N ALA A 88 31.03 27.91 -8.65
CA ALA A 88 30.38 27.89 -9.95
C ALA A 88 30.74 29.13 -10.79
N LEU A 89 30.70 30.33 -10.18
CA LEU A 89 31.10 31.56 -10.84
C LEU A 89 32.59 31.56 -11.23
N ALA A 90 33.48 31.13 -10.32
CA ALA A 90 34.92 31.07 -10.57
C ALA A 90 35.29 30.12 -11.72
N GLU A 91 34.70 28.93 -11.76
CA GLU A 91 34.92 27.95 -12.83
C GLU A 91 34.52 28.52 -14.19
N GLN A 92 33.35 29.18 -14.27
CA GLN A 92 32.88 29.76 -15.53
C GLN A 92 33.69 30.99 -15.95
N LEU A 93 34.08 31.86 -15.01
CA LEU A 93 34.98 32.98 -15.30
C LEU A 93 36.32 32.51 -15.86
N LEU A 94 36.93 31.47 -15.30
CA LEU A 94 38.17 30.88 -15.82
C LEU A 94 38.00 30.23 -17.19
N SER A 95 36.82 29.67 -17.48
CA SER A 95 36.52 29.10 -18.79
C SER A 95 36.36 30.18 -19.86
N VAL A 96 35.74 31.31 -19.53
CA VAL A 96 35.36 32.35 -20.50
C VAL A 96 36.43 33.42 -20.68
N LEU A 97 37.17 33.77 -19.62
CA LEU A 97 38.21 34.81 -19.63
C LEU A 97 39.61 34.18 -19.77
N GLN A 98 39.79 33.45 -20.88
CA GLN A 98 41.08 32.86 -21.26
C GLN A 98 41.79 33.68 -22.33
N PRO A 99 43.12 33.87 -22.21
CA PRO A 99 44.01 33.33 -21.17
C PRO A 99 44.13 34.19 -19.91
N GLU A 100 43.43 35.32 -19.83
CA GLU A 100 43.69 36.41 -18.88
C GLU A 100 43.62 35.98 -17.41
N LEU A 101 42.68 35.13 -17.03
CA LEU A 101 42.56 34.63 -15.66
C LEU A 101 43.23 33.28 -15.43
N ALA A 102 43.20 32.40 -16.44
CA ALA A 102 43.66 31.01 -16.32
C ALA A 102 45.16 30.86 -16.05
N GLN A 103 45.96 31.88 -16.35
CA GLN A 103 47.41 31.89 -16.04
C GLN A 103 47.71 32.27 -14.58
N HIS A 104 46.79 32.96 -13.90
CA HIS A 104 47.01 33.54 -12.58
C HIS A 104 46.24 32.82 -11.47
N TYR A 105 45.11 32.21 -11.83
CA TYR A 105 44.21 31.59 -10.86
C TYR A 105 43.86 30.14 -11.20
N THR A 106 43.69 29.34 -10.16
CA THR A 106 42.92 28.10 -10.22
C THR A 106 41.48 28.40 -9.82
N ALA A 107 40.54 27.48 -10.08
CA ALA A 107 39.15 27.65 -9.65
C ALA A 107 39.05 27.94 -8.14
N ALA A 108 39.80 27.21 -7.33
CA ALA A 108 39.83 27.39 -5.88
C ALA A 108 40.42 28.76 -5.45
N SER A 109 41.51 29.22 -6.07
CA SER A 109 42.08 30.52 -5.69
C SER A 109 41.23 31.70 -6.17
N LEU A 110 40.59 31.59 -7.33
CA LEU A 110 39.65 32.60 -7.81
C LEU A 110 38.39 32.66 -6.94
N GLU A 111 37.87 31.50 -6.53
CA GLU A 111 36.76 31.42 -5.60
C GLU A 111 37.07 32.19 -4.30
N GLN A 112 38.24 31.97 -3.70
CA GLN A 112 38.67 32.70 -2.51
C GLN A 112 38.80 34.22 -2.77
N ARG A 113 39.31 34.60 -3.95
CA ARG A 113 39.43 36.02 -4.33
C ARG A 113 38.06 36.69 -4.43
N LEU A 114 37.07 36.03 -5.03
CA LEU A 114 35.71 36.56 -5.16
C LEU A 114 35.00 36.72 -3.80
N ARG A 115 35.35 35.90 -2.80
CA ARG A 115 34.81 35.98 -1.44
C ARG A 115 35.32 37.18 -0.63
N LEU A 116 36.38 37.88 -1.06
CA LEU A 116 36.99 38.97 -0.28
C LEU A 116 36.09 40.21 -0.13
N GLY A 117 35.13 40.41 -1.02
CA GLY A 117 34.19 41.53 -0.95
C GLY A 117 33.36 41.70 -2.21
N SER A 118 32.29 42.49 -2.13
CA SER A 118 31.34 42.71 -3.21
C SER A 118 31.94 43.35 -4.47
N LEU A 119 33.06 44.08 -4.34
CA LEU A 119 33.76 44.72 -5.46
C LEU A 119 34.84 43.84 -6.09
N SER A 120 35.02 42.60 -5.61
CA SER A 120 36.13 41.74 -6.04
C SER A 120 36.14 41.46 -7.54
N LEU A 121 34.97 41.41 -8.20
CA LEU A 121 34.90 41.25 -9.65
C LEU A 121 35.34 42.50 -10.41
N HIS A 122 34.97 43.71 -9.94
CA HIS A 122 35.47 44.96 -10.52
C HIS A 122 36.98 45.07 -10.38
N GLU A 123 37.53 44.73 -9.21
CA GLU A 123 38.98 44.72 -8.97
C GLU A 123 39.68 43.71 -9.87
N LEU A 124 39.10 42.51 -10.03
CA LEU A 124 39.63 41.46 -10.90
C LEU A 124 39.70 41.91 -12.36
N LEU A 125 38.63 42.50 -12.90
CA LEU A 125 38.61 42.98 -14.29
C LEU A 125 39.42 44.27 -14.50
N ALA A 126 39.69 45.02 -13.43
CA ALA A 126 40.62 46.15 -13.49
C ALA A 126 42.08 45.69 -13.60
N GLU A 127 42.44 44.60 -12.91
CA GLU A 127 43.77 44.00 -12.96
C GLU A 127 43.97 43.17 -14.25
N TYR A 128 42.94 42.41 -14.64
CA TYR A 128 42.95 41.51 -15.80
C TYR A 128 41.79 41.85 -16.75
N PRO A 129 41.86 42.96 -17.49
CA PRO A 129 40.79 43.36 -18.39
C PRO A 129 40.63 42.34 -19.54
N PRO A 130 39.38 42.03 -19.95
CA PRO A 130 39.15 41.09 -21.03
C PRO A 130 39.68 41.65 -22.36
N ALA A 131 40.22 40.75 -23.21
CA ALA A 131 40.69 41.13 -24.54
C ALA A 131 39.66 41.95 -25.33
N ASN A 132 40.17 42.86 -26.17
CA ASN A 132 39.39 43.77 -27.02
C ASN A 132 38.42 44.68 -26.26
N ASN A 133 38.65 44.92 -24.96
CA ASN A 133 37.73 45.69 -24.12
C ASN A 133 36.30 45.13 -24.12
N ALA A 134 36.17 43.79 -24.15
CA ALA A 134 34.88 43.14 -24.18
C ALA A 134 34.04 43.48 -22.93
N GLN A 135 32.72 43.55 -23.12
CA GLN A 135 31.74 43.63 -22.05
C GLN A 135 31.54 42.23 -21.44
N LEU A 136 31.36 42.16 -20.13
CA LEU A 136 31.11 40.91 -19.42
C LEU A 136 29.63 40.82 -19.08
N LEU A 137 28.97 39.75 -19.54
CA LEU A 137 27.63 39.38 -19.12
C LEU A 137 27.71 38.17 -18.20
N ILE A 138 27.17 38.29 -16.99
CA ILE A 138 26.96 37.16 -16.06
C ILE A 138 25.49 36.80 -16.10
N VAL A 139 25.18 35.59 -16.53
CA VAL A 139 23.84 35.01 -16.52
C VAL A 139 23.78 33.97 -15.41
N CYS A 140 23.00 34.28 -14.38
CA CYS A 140 22.69 33.37 -13.28
C CYS A 140 21.30 32.76 -13.53
N ASP A 141 21.28 31.58 -14.17
CA ASP A 141 20.04 30.83 -14.42
C ASP A 141 19.61 30.09 -13.15
N GLN A 142 18.30 30.00 -12.88
CA GLN A 142 17.76 29.38 -11.66
C GLN A 142 18.33 30.01 -10.38
N PHE A 143 18.24 31.34 -10.29
CA PHE A 143 18.74 32.10 -9.14
C PHE A 143 18.11 31.66 -7.81
N GLU A 144 16.93 31.05 -7.84
CA GLU A 144 16.28 30.50 -6.65
C GLU A 144 17.11 29.45 -5.89
N GLU A 145 18.10 28.83 -6.53
CA GLU A 145 19.03 27.92 -5.87
C GLU A 145 19.84 28.59 -4.75
N VAL A 146 20.05 29.91 -4.82
CA VAL A 146 20.71 30.69 -3.75
C VAL A 146 19.92 30.64 -2.45
N PHE A 147 18.58 30.65 -2.51
CA PHE A 147 17.74 30.58 -1.32
C PHE A 147 17.85 29.21 -0.65
N ARG A 148 17.77 28.15 -1.44
CA ARG A 148 17.96 26.77 -0.95
C ARG A 148 19.35 26.60 -0.34
N TYR A 149 20.38 27.21 -0.93
CA TYR A 149 21.72 27.20 -0.37
C TYR A 149 21.79 27.96 0.97
N ALA A 150 21.13 29.11 1.09
CA ALA A 150 21.03 29.86 2.34
C ALA A 150 20.33 29.06 3.47
N GLU A 151 19.24 28.38 3.14
CA GLU A 151 18.47 27.52 4.07
C GLU A 151 19.31 26.34 4.60
N GLN A 152 20.33 25.90 3.87
CA GLN A 152 21.25 24.83 4.27
C GLN A 152 22.37 25.31 5.24
N GLY A 153 22.19 26.47 5.87
CA GLY A 153 23.12 27.02 6.88
C GLY A 153 24.18 27.96 6.31
N ALA A 154 24.11 28.32 5.02
CA ALA A 154 25.08 29.18 4.34
C ALA A 154 24.56 30.60 4.04
N ALA A 155 23.63 31.11 4.85
CA ALA A 155 22.95 32.38 4.61
C ALA A 155 23.90 33.59 4.43
N LEU A 156 24.98 33.67 5.21
CA LEU A 156 25.98 34.73 5.07
C LEU A 156 26.70 34.66 3.73
N GLU A 157 27.10 33.46 3.29
CA GLU A 157 27.79 33.27 2.01
C GLU A 157 26.87 33.60 0.83
N ALA A 158 25.60 33.19 0.90
CA ALA A 158 24.58 33.59 -0.06
C ALA A 158 24.45 35.13 -0.15
N ALA A 159 24.40 35.82 1.00
CA ALA A 159 24.30 37.28 1.03
C ALA A 159 25.52 37.97 0.42
N LEU A 160 26.74 37.46 0.67
CA LEU A 160 27.96 37.97 0.05
C LEU A 160 27.95 37.77 -1.48
N PHE A 161 27.47 36.62 -1.95
CA PHE A 161 27.37 36.35 -3.38
C PHE A 161 26.39 37.29 -4.07
N VAL A 162 25.20 37.50 -3.50
CA VAL A 162 24.22 38.47 -4.03
C VAL A 162 24.79 39.89 -4.02
N GLY A 163 25.45 40.28 -2.93
CA GLY A 163 26.13 41.58 -2.82
C GLY A 163 27.19 41.78 -3.92
N LEU A 164 27.94 40.73 -4.26
CA LEU A 164 28.90 40.76 -5.37
C LEU A 164 28.21 40.99 -6.71
N LEU A 165 27.14 40.26 -7.02
CA LEU A 165 26.39 40.43 -8.29
C LEU A 165 25.82 41.85 -8.43
N LEU A 166 25.19 42.36 -7.38
CA LEU A 166 24.61 43.70 -7.38
C LEU A 166 25.68 44.77 -7.56
N ALA A 167 26.74 44.73 -6.75
CA ALA A 167 27.85 45.68 -6.87
C ALA A 167 28.53 45.62 -8.24
N SER A 168 28.59 44.43 -8.86
CA SER A 168 29.11 44.25 -10.22
C SER A 168 28.28 44.98 -11.27
N SER A 169 26.95 44.98 -11.13
CA SER A 169 26.05 45.68 -12.08
C SER A 169 25.95 47.20 -11.87
N THR A 170 26.43 47.72 -10.74
CA THR A 170 26.43 49.16 -10.45
C THR A 170 27.72 49.83 -10.90
N ALA A 171 27.61 51.05 -11.43
CA ALA A 171 28.78 51.86 -11.80
C ALA A 171 29.59 52.23 -10.55
N TYR A 172 30.82 51.73 -10.47
CA TYR A 172 31.77 52.03 -9.41
C TYR A 172 32.68 53.23 -9.76
N PRO A 173 32.67 54.34 -8.99
CA PRO A 173 33.40 55.56 -9.33
C PRO A 173 34.94 55.48 -9.27
N LEU A 174 35.49 54.45 -8.61
CA LEU A 174 36.93 54.33 -8.33
C LEU A 174 37.66 53.32 -9.24
N ALA A 175 36.95 52.59 -10.11
CA ALA A 175 37.58 51.84 -11.19
C ALA A 175 37.95 52.81 -12.31
N ALA A 176 39.12 52.65 -12.94
CA ALA A 176 39.54 53.47 -14.09
C ALA A 176 38.36 53.73 -15.04
N GLU A 177 38.21 54.98 -15.52
CA GLU A 177 37.01 55.65 -16.08
C GLU A 177 36.13 54.89 -17.10
N HIS A 178 36.45 53.65 -17.46
CA HIS A 178 35.69 52.85 -18.42
C HIS A 178 35.42 51.39 -17.99
N ILE A 179 35.97 50.86 -16.89
CA ILE A 179 35.85 49.42 -16.53
C ILE A 179 34.57 49.11 -15.75
N SER A 180 34.16 50.00 -14.85
CA SER A 180 32.97 49.82 -14.00
C SER A 180 31.64 49.80 -14.76
N GLU A 181 31.67 50.16 -16.04
CA GLU A 181 30.51 50.26 -16.92
C GLU A 181 30.34 49.04 -17.85
N ARG A 182 31.15 48.00 -17.67
CA ARG A 182 31.27 46.87 -18.61
C ARG A 182 30.66 45.56 -18.11
N ILE A 183 30.18 45.50 -16.87
CA ILE A 183 29.61 44.29 -16.29
C ILE A 183 28.09 44.38 -16.29
N TYR A 184 27.47 43.36 -16.85
CA TYR A 184 26.03 43.17 -16.92
C TYR A 184 25.68 41.90 -16.16
N VAL A 185 24.56 41.93 -15.44
CA VAL A 185 24.07 40.81 -14.66
C VAL A 185 22.63 40.51 -15.05
N VAL A 186 22.39 39.26 -15.44
CA VAL A 186 21.05 38.75 -15.70
C VAL A 186 20.79 37.63 -14.70
N ILE A 187 19.69 37.71 -13.98
CA ILE A 187 19.19 36.60 -13.17
C ILE A 187 17.92 36.06 -13.79
N THR A 188 17.75 34.74 -13.82
CA THR A 188 16.45 34.12 -14.11
C THR A 188 15.91 33.49 -12.85
N MET A 189 14.61 33.65 -12.60
CA MET A 189 13.99 33.09 -11.40
C MET A 189 12.51 32.79 -11.63
N ARG A 190 11.97 31.86 -10.86
CA ARG A 190 10.52 31.69 -10.79
C ARG A 190 9.87 32.81 -9.96
N SER A 191 8.64 33.18 -10.30
CA SER A 191 7.93 34.29 -9.66
C SER A 191 7.52 34.02 -8.21
N ASP A 192 7.41 32.77 -7.80
CA ASP A 192 7.11 32.36 -6.42
C ASP A 192 8.22 32.69 -5.42
N PHE A 193 9.46 32.90 -5.88
CA PHE A 193 10.59 33.29 -5.04
C PHE A 193 10.82 34.80 -4.92
N LEU A 194 9.89 35.63 -5.44
CA LEU A 194 9.99 37.08 -5.30
C LEU A 194 9.98 37.54 -3.85
N GLY A 195 9.28 36.82 -2.96
CA GLY A 195 9.26 37.10 -1.53
C GLY A 195 10.63 36.90 -0.87
N ASP A 196 11.36 35.85 -1.27
CA ASP A 196 12.68 35.51 -0.71
C ASP A 196 13.76 36.53 -1.06
N CYS A 197 13.56 37.29 -2.14
CA CYS A 197 14.49 38.36 -2.53
C CYS A 197 14.62 39.46 -1.49
N ALA A 198 13.59 39.68 -0.65
CA ALA A 198 13.62 40.69 0.41
C ALA A 198 14.62 40.36 1.53
N GLN A 199 15.10 39.12 1.60
CA GLN A 199 16.12 38.70 2.57
C GLN A 199 17.52 39.26 2.23
N PHE A 200 17.72 39.75 1.00
CA PHE A 200 19.00 40.25 0.52
C PHE A 200 18.96 41.76 0.30
N ALA A 201 19.84 42.49 0.97
CA ALA A 201 19.92 43.95 0.87
C ALA A 201 20.22 44.39 -0.57
N GLY A 202 19.39 45.31 -1.11
CA GLY A 202 19.55 45.88 -2.44
C GLY A 202 18.98 45.04 -3.59
N LEU A 203 18.65 43.76 -3.36
CA LEU A 203 18.17 42.88 -4.42
C LEU A 203 16.77 43.26 -4.89
N ALA A 204 15.86 43.58 -3.96
CA ALA A 204 14.51 44.00 -4.29
C ALA A 204 14.50 45.30 -5.12
N GLU A 205 15.36 46.25 -4.77
CA GLU A 205 15.53 47.51 -5.49
C GLU A 205 16.07 47.29 -6.91
N ALA A 206 17.10 46.46 -7.06
CA ALA A 206 17.66 46.11 -8.36
C ALA A 206 16.65 45.36 -9.25
N ILE A 207 15.89 44.42 -8.66
CA ILE A 207 14.79 43.75 -9.36
C ILE A 207 13.76 44.78 -9.83
N ASN A 208 13.30 45.71 -8.98
CA ASN A 208 12.29 46.69 -9.38
C ASN A 208 12.74 47.59 -10.55
N GLN A 209 14.05 47.87 -10.67
CA GLN A 209 14.61 48.65 -11.78
C GLN A 209 14.73 47.83 -13.07
N GLY A 210 15.17 46.57 -12.94
CA GLY A 210 15.48 45.68 -14.06
C GLY A 210 14.51 44.52 -14.24
N LEU A 211 13.28 44.58 -13.73
CA LEU A 211 12.34 43.45 -13.79
C LEU A 211 11.87 43.24 -15.22
N TYR A 212 11.86 41.99 -15.68
CA TYR A 212 11.12 41.54 -16.84
C TYR A 212 10.25 40.34 -16.48
N LEU A 213 8.94 40.56 -16.41
CA LEU A 213 7.99 39.47 -16.18
C LEU A 213 7.67 38.79 -17.52
N THR A 214 8.18 37.58 -17.71
CA THR A 214 8.06 36.82 -18.95
C THR A 214 6.60 36.48 -19.23
N PRO A 215 5.99 37.03 -20.29
CA PRO A 215 4.59 36.78 -20.58
C PRO A 215 4.41 35.39 -21.21
N ARG A 216 3.18 34.88 -21.16
CA ARG A 216 2.76 33.74 -21.98
C ARG A 216 2.78 34.15 -23.46
N LEU A 217 3.04 33.19 -24.34
CA LEU A 217 2.90 33.40 -25.78
C LEU A 217 1.42 33.64 -26.11
N ASN A 218 1.15 34.66 -26.93
CA ASN A 218 -0.17 34.79 -27.53
C ASN A 218 -0.36 33.76 -28.66
N SER A 219 -1.59 33.58 -29.15
CA SER A 219 -1.91 32.54 -30.14
C SER A 219 -1.11 32.67 -31.45
N GLN A 220 -0.77 33.89 -31.88
CA GLN A 220 0.05 34.10 -33.09
C GLN A 220 1.51 33.70 -32.85
N GLN A 221 2.08 34.09 -31.71
CA GLN A 221 3.43 33.72 -31.33
C GLN A 221 3.55 32.21 -31.09
N LEU A 222 2.55 31.60 -30.46
CA LEU A 222 2.51 30.15 -30.24
C LEU A 222 2.39 29.39 -31.56
N ARG A 223 1.56 29.88 -32.49
CA ARG A 223 1.48 29.34 -33.86
C ARG A 223 2.83 29.40 -34.56
N ALA A 224 3.53 30.54 -34.50
CA ALA A 224 4.86 30.68 -35.09
C ALA A 224 5.86 29.68 -34.46
N ALA A 225 5.83 29.51 -33.14
CA ALA A 225 6.66 28.52 -32.44
C ALA A 225 6.34 27.06 -32.80
N ILE A 226 5.17 26.79 -33.38
CA ILE A 226 4.76 25.47 -33.91
C ILE A 226 5.17 25.34 -35.37
N GLU A 227 4.75 26.26 -36.25
CA GLU A 227 4.85 26.11 -37.70
C GLU A 227 6.26 26.40 -38.25
N GLU A 228 6.91 27.47 -37.77
CA GLU A 228 8.15 27.98 -38.36
C GLU A 228 9.36 27.04 -38.19
N PRO A 229 9.59 26.39 -37.03
CA PRO A 229 10.68 25.41 -36.91
C PRO A 229 10.56 24.27 -37.92
N ALA A 230 9.36 23.72 -38.11
CA ALA A 230 9.13 22.67 -39.10
C ALA A 230 9.39 23.18 -40.52
N PHE A 231 8.90 24.38 -40.84
CA PHE A 231 9.09 24.99 -42.15
C PHE A 231 10.58 25.17 -42.51
N VAL A 232 11.39 25.71 -41.59
CA VAL A 232 12.85 25.87 -41.80
C VAL A 232 13.56 24.53 -41.96
N CYS A 233 13.09 23.49 -41.28
CA CYS A 233 13.57 22.12 -41.45
C CYS A 233 12.93 21.36 -42.63
N LYS A 234 12.19 22.05 -43.51
CA LYS A 234 11.50 21.49 -44.69
C LYS A 234 10.50 20.39 -44.35
N GLY A 235 9.76 20.55 -43.27
CA GLY A 235 8.59 19.74 -42.93
C GLY A 235 7.32 20.58 -42.92
N ASP A 236 6.17 19.92 -42.98
CA ASP A 236 4.85 20.55 -42.99
C ASP A 236 4.00 20.05 -41.82
N ILE A 237 3.09 20.91 -41.35
CA ILE A 237 2.15 20.59 -40.27
C ILE A 237 0.73 20.75 -40.77
N GLU A 238 -0.11 19.75 -40.54
CA GLU A 238 -1.52 19.80 -40.89
C GLU A 238 -2.25 20.93 -40.12
N PRO A 239 -3.06 21.79 -40.79
CA PRO A 239 -3.76 22.89 -40.11
C PRO A 239 -4.70 22.45 -38.98
N ALA A 240 -5.30 21.26 -39.11
CA ALA A 240 -6.13 20.66 -38.07
C ALA A 240 -5.31 20.31 -36.82
N LEU A 241 -4.08 19.82 -37.00
CA LEU A 241 -3.15 19.55 -35.90
C LEU A 241 -2.73 20.86 -35.22
N VAL A 242 -2.40 21.91 -35.97
CA VAL A 242 -2.03 23.21 -35.38
C VAL A 242 -3.17 23.74 -34.52
N SER A 243 -4.41 23.68 -35.02
CA SER A 243 -5.60 24.12 -34.27
C SER A 243 -5.76 23.33 -32.97
N GLN A 244 -5.65 22.01 -33.04
CA GLN A 244 -5.72 21.15 -31.85
C GLN A 244 -4.60 21.44 -30.84
N LEU A 245 -3.36 21.65 -31.29
CA LEU A 245 -2.22 21.95 -30.41
C LEU A 245 -2.36 23.31 -29.72
N LEU A 246 -2.92 24.32 -30.41
CA LEU A 246 -3.21 25.62 -29.81
C LEU A 246 -4.27 25.50 -28.71
N ASP A 247 -5.32 24.73 -28.95
CA ASP A 247 -6.40 24.49 -27.98
C ASP A 247 -5.88 23.70 -26.75
N ASP A 248 -5.11 22.63 -26.98
CA ASP A 248 -4.54 21.81 -25.91
C ASP A 248 -3.49 22.59 -25.10
N ALA A 249 -2.76 23.51 -25.73
CA ALA A 249 -1.83 24.39 -25.04
C ALA A 249 -2.55 25.31 -24.08
N ASP A 250 -3.59 26.06 -24.49
CA ASP A 250 -4.18 27.20 -23.75
C ASP A 250 -4.61 26.89 -22.29
N THR A 251 -4.81 25.62 -21.96
CA THR A 251 -5.37 25.16 -20.67
C THR A 251 -4.41 25.12 -19.47
N ASN A 252 -3.08 25.11 -19.63
CA ASN A 252 -2.15 24.77 -18.53
C ASN A 252 -1.03 25.78 -18.22
N PRO A 253 -0.28 25.69 -17.10
CA PRO A 253 0.89 26.55 -16.86
C PRO A 253 2.16 26.05 -17.58
N ASP A 254 2.25 24.73 -17.84
CA ASP A 254 3.43 24.03 -18.39
C ASP A 254 3.35 23.77 -19.91
N GLN A 255 2.70 24.67 -20.63
CA GLN A 255 2.28 24.41 -22.01
C GLN A 255 3.49 24.23 -22.95
N LEU A 256 4.51 25.09 -22.83
CA LEU A 256 5.61 25.14 -23.81
C LEU A 256 6.52 23.90 -23.77
N PRO A 257 6.98 23.40 -22.60
CA PRO A 257 7.78 22.19 -22.55
C PRO A 257 7.01 20.97 -23.05
N LEU A 258 5.73 20.85 -22.69
CA LEU A 258 4.89 19.75 -23.17
C LEU A 258 4.64 19.81 -24.68
N LEU A 259 4.41 21.02 -25.21
CA LEU A 259 4.25 21.26 -26.63
C LEU A 259 5.52 20.91 -27.41
N GLN A 260 6.68 21.42 -26.98
CA GLN A 260 7.97 21.10 -27.59
C GLN A 260 8.28 19.60 -27.54
N HIS A 261 7.97 18.93 -26.43
CA HIS A 261 8.12 17.48 -26.31
C HIS A 261 7.20 16.72 -27.27
N SER A 262 5.93 17.12 -27.36
CA SER A 262 4.95 16.50 -28.25
C SER A 262 5.32 16.68 -29.73
N LEU A 263 5.75 17.88 -30.11
CA LEU A 263 6.21 18.20 -31.47
C LEU A 263 7.49 17.43 -31.83
N MET A 264 8.43 17.31 -30.91
CA MET A 264 9.62 16.46 -31.08
C MET A 264 9.25 15.00 -31.32
N ARG A 265 8.30 14.45 -30.53
CA ARG A 265 7.81 13.07 -30.73
C ARG A 265 7.10 12.90 -32.08
N LEU A 266 6.24 13.86 -32.45
CA LEU A 266 5.56 13.88 -33.75
C LEU A 266 6.54 13.91 -34.92
N TRP A 267 7.57 14.75 -34.82
CA TRP A 267 8.62 14.83 -35.83
C TRP A 267 9.38 13.52 -35.97
N ASN A 268 9.79 12.92 -34.86
CA ASN A 268 10.51 11.64 -34.88
C ASN A 268 9.65 10.50 -35.44
N LEU A 269 8.33 10.54 -35.23
CA LEU A 269 7.38 9.60 -35.82
C LEU A 269 7.20 9.82 -37.32
N ALA A 270 7.11 11.08 -37.76
CA ALA A 270 6.95 11.46 -39.16
C ALA A 270 8.25 11.31 -39.99
N ASN A 271 9.42 11.31 -39.34
CA ASN A 271 10.73 11.24 -39.97
C ASN A 271 11.63 10.14 -39.36
N PRO A 272 11.30 8.85 -39.55
CA PRO A 272 12.11 7.77 -38.99
C PRO A 272 13.51 7.77 -39.63
N THR A 273 14.55 7.68 -38.80
CA THR A 273 15.97 7.76 -39.15
C THR A 273 16.48 6.68 -40.13
N ASN A 274 15.64 5.74 -40.56
CA ASN A 274 15.91 4.75 -41.60
C ASN A 274 14.75 4.75 -42.63
N PRO A 275 14.78 5.59 -43.68
CA PRO A 275 13.88 5.43 -44.80
C PRO A 275 14.22 4.10 -45.48
N THR A 276 13.28 3.15 -45.48
CA THR A 276 13.41 1.98 -46.35
C THR A 276 13.44 2.51 -47.78
N PRO A 277 14.49 2.23 -48.59
CA PRO A 277 14.55 2.76 -49.95
C PRO A 277 13.40 2.15 -50.75
N SER A 278 12.42 3.00 -51.09
CA SER A 278 11.36 2.61 -52.01
C SER A 278 11.98 2.38 -53.40
N PRO A 279 11.66 1.27 -54.10
CA PRO A 279 12.32 0.92 -55.37
C PRO A 279 11.91 1.79 -56.57
N MET A 280 11.20 2.89 -56.37
CA MET A 280 10.72 3.79 -57.42
C MET A 280 11.15 5.20 -57.02
N GLY A 281 12.03 5.79 -57.84
CA GLY A 281 12.49 7.16 -57.66
C GLY A 281 11.36 8.18 -57.79
N GLU A 282 11.62 9.38 -57.28
CA GLU A 282 10.75 10.57 -57.26
C GLU A 282 9.69 10.61 -56.15
N ASP A 283 10.14 10.87 -54.91
CA ASP A 283 9.80 12.11 -54.19
C ASP A 283 10.51 12.09 -52.84
N SER A 284 11.25 13.16 -52.53
CA SER A 284 11.79 13.36 -51.19
C SER A 284 10.61 13.67 -50.28
N GLN A 285 10.00 12.65 -49.67
CA GLN A 285 8.87 12.85 -48.75
C GLN A 285 9.33 13.71 -47.57
N HIS A 286 8.96 14.99 -47.64
CA HIS A 286 9.12 15.93 -46.54
C HIS A 286 8.28 15.42 -45.35
N PRO A 287 8.80 15.47 -44.11
CA PRO A 287 8.07 14.97 -42.96
C PRO A 287 6.80 15.80 -42.74
N GLN A 288 5.65 15.12 -42.72
CA GLN A 288 4.35 15.73 -42.50
C GLN A 288 3.79 15.34 -41.12
N LEU A 289 3.58 16.34 -40.26
CA LEU A 289 2.99 16.16 -38.93
C LEU A 289 1.48 16.25 -39.06
N THR A 290 0.77 15.19 -38.66
CA THR A 290 -0.68 15.05 -38.86
C THR A 290 -1.42 14.88 -37.54
N LEU A 291 -2.71 15.20 -37.53
CA LEU A 291 -3.57 15.00 -36.37
C LEU A 291 -3.67 13.51 -35.98
N THR A 292 -3.59 12.61 -36.96
CA THR A 292 -3.57 11.16 -36.73
C THR A 292 -2.33 10.74 -35.94
N HIS A 293 -1.14 11.24 -36.28
CA HIS A 293 0.08 10.98 -35.51
C HIS A 293 -0.05 11.45 -34.06
N TYR A 294 -0.71 12.59 -33.84
CA TYR A 294 -0.92 13.15 -32.50
C TYR A 294 -1.83 12.26 -31.64
N HIS A 295 -2.97 11.82 -32.18
CA HIS A 295 -3.83 10.87 -31.50
C HIS A 295 -3.15 9.51 -31.26
N GLN A 296 -2.33 9.03 -32.21
CA GLN A 296 -1.58 7.79 -32.04
C GLN A 296 -0.63 7.86 -30.84
N LEU A 297 0.11 8.96 -30.68
CA LEU A 297 1.03 9.14 -29.54
C LEU A 297 0.27 9.29 -28.21
N ALA A 298 -0.86 10.01 -28.20
CA ALA A 298 -1.66 10.20 -27.00
C ALA A 298 -2.35 8.90 -26.55
N ASN A 299 -2.83 8.08 -27.49
CA ASN A 299 -3.56 6.83 -27.22
C ASN A 299 -2.67 5.58 -27.24
N ALA A 300 -1.34 5.72 -27.25
CA ALA A 300 -0.40 4.60 -27.34
C ALA A 300 -0.57 3.55 -26.22
N HIS A 301 -1.05 4.00 -25.05
CA HIS A 301 -1.37 3.15 -23.91
C HIS A 301 -2.86 3.28 -23.56
N GLU A 302 -3.75 2.67 -24.36
CA GLU A 302 -5.17 2.48 -24.03
C GLU A 302 -5.31 1.61 -22.77
N SER A 303 -5.15 2.21 -21.59
CA SER A 303 -5.72 1.64 -20.37
C SER A 303 -7.12 2.21 -20.21
N LYS A 304 -8.12 1.33 -20.14
CA LYS A 304 -9.55 1.60 -19.90
C LYS A 304 -9.86 2.37 -18.60
N HIS A 305 -8.86 2.89 -17.91
CA HIS A 305 -9.03 3.81 -16.81
C HIS A 305 -9.11 5.22 -17.37
N GLN A 306 -10.35 5.72 -17.42
CA GLN A 306 -10.74 7.11 -17.30
C GLN A 306 -9.57 8.10 -17.45
N THR A 307 -9.49 8.77 -18.60
CA THR A 307 -8.60 9.92 -18.80
C THR A 307 -8.82 10.89 -17.64
N ASP A 308 -7.92 10.87 -16.65
CA ASP A 308 -7.96 11.63 -15.40
C ASP A 308 -7.77 13.13 -15.66
N GLY A 309 -8.64 13.75 -16.46
CA GLY A 309 -8.60 15.18 -16.80
C GLY A 309 -7.32 15.67 -17.50
N LEU A 310 -6.39 14.78 -17.87
CA LEU A 310 -5.15 15.12 -18.56
C LEU A 310 -5.42 15.40 -20.04
N ASN A 311 -4.81 16.47 -20.56
CA ASN A 311 -4.81 16.77 -21.99
C ASN A 311 -3.82 15.87 -22.76
N PHE A 312 -3.90 15.86 -24.08
CA PHE A 312 -3.04 15.01 -24.92
C PHE A 312 -1.56 15.32 -24.79
N LEU A 313 -1.19 16.59 -24.60
CA LEU A 313 0.21 16.98 -24.38
C LEU A 313 0.83 16.31 -23.14
N SER A 314 0.08 16.26 -22.03
CA SER A 314 0.52 15.56 -20.82
C SER A 314 0.60 14.04 -21.03
N LEU A 315 -0.39 13.45 -21.71
CA LEU A 315 -0.40 12.01 -22.01
C LEU A 315 0.80 11.60 -22.87
N ILE A 316 1.15 12.37 -23.89
CA ILE A 316 2.28 12.06 -24.77
C ILE A 316 3.61 12.04 -23.98
N LEU A 317 3.81 12.99 -23.07
CA LEU A 317 4.98 12.99 -22.20
C LEU A 317 4.99 11.77 -21.26
N SER A 318 3.86 11.48 -20.60
CA SER A 318 3.75 10.33 -19.69
C SER A 318 3.98 9.00 -20.43
N ASN A 319 3.36 8.83 -21.59
CA ASN A 319 3.52 7.66 -22.46
C ASN A 319 4.98 7.49 -22.87
N HIS A 320 5.67 8.57 -23.24
CA HIS A 320 7.09 8.50 -23.57
C HIS A 320 7.95 8.03 -22.40
N ALA A 321 7.72 8.57 -21.20
CA ALA A 321 8.45 8.18 -20.02
C ALA A 321 8.20 6.71 -19.67
N ASP A 322 6.99 6.22 -19.88
CA ASP A 322 6.65 4.80 -19.76
C ASP A 322 7.29 3.93 -20.84
N GLU A 323 7.35 4.37 -22.10
CA GLU A 323 8.08 3.67 -23.17
C GLU A 323 9.57 3.50 -22.82
N VAL A 324 10.22 4.57 -22.35
CA VAL A 324 11.63 4.56 -21.94
C VAL A 324 11.84 3.66 -20.72
N TYR A 325 10.94 3.71 -19.73
CA TYR A 325 10.98 2.82 -18.57
C TYR A 325 10.77 1.35 -18.94
N ASN A 326 9.83 1.05 -19.84
CA ASN A 326 9.50 -0.30 -20.27
C ASN A 326 10.60 -0.90 -21.17
N ALA A 327 11.45 -0.08 -21.79
CA ALA A 327 12.64 -0.54 -22.51
C ALA A 327 13.75 -1.05 -21.58
N LEU A 328 13.72 -0.71 -20.28
CA LEU A 328 14.66 -1.24 -19.29
C LEU A 328 14.39 -2.72 -18.99
N SER A 329 15.45 -3.47 -18.69
CA SER A 329 15.29 -4.86 -18.23
C SER A 329 14.55 -4.93 -16.89
N PRO A 330 13.89 -6.06 -16.56
CA PRO A 330 13.21 -6.25 -15.27
C PRO A 330 14.11 -6.05 -14.03
N ARG A 331 15.44 -6.17 -14.19
CA ARG A 331 16.42 -5.89 -13.12
C ARG A 331 16.74 -4.40 -12.96
N GLN A 332 16.62 -3.62 -14.03
CA GLN A 332 16.89 -2.18 -14.05
C GLN A 332 15.68 -1.34 -13.66
N GLN A 333 14.46 -1.82 -13.90
CA GLN A 333 13.22 -1.12 -13.58
C GLN A 333 13.09 -0.67 -12.11
N PRO A 334 13.39 -1.51 -11.10
CA PRO A 334 13.39 -1.07 -9.69
C PRO A 334 14.46 -0.02 -9.38
N LEU A 335 15.61 -0.07 -10.09
CA LEU A 335 16.67 0.92 -9.95
C LEU A 335 16.25 2.28 -10.52
N ALA A 336 15.54 2.29 -11.65
CA ALA A 336 14.98 3.51 -12.22
C ALA A 336 13.95 4.15 -11.30
N GLU A 337 13.02 3.36 -10.73
CA GLU A 337 12.05 3.85 -9.74
C GLU A 337 12.75 4.48 -8.53
N HIS A 338 13.76 3.80 -7.97
CA HIS A 338 14.54 4.32 -6.85
C HIS A 338 15.25 5.63 -7.23
N LEU A 339 15.87 5.68 -8.41
CA LEU A 339 16.58 6.85 -8.90
C LEU A 339 15.66 8.07 -9.02
N PHE A 340 14.48 7.93 -9.62
CA PHE A 340 13.55 9.06 -9.75
C PHE A 340 12.97 9.52 -8.41
N ARG A 341 12.76 8.61 -7.44
CA ARG A 341 12.44 8.98 -6.06
C ARG A 341 13.54 9.80 -5.39
N LEU A 342 14.82 9.51 -5.67
CA LEU A 342 15.95 10.27 -5.12
C LEU A 342 16.10 11.66 -5.75
N LEU A 343 15.73 11.79 -7.02
CA LEU A 343 15.78 13.05 -7.78
C LEU A 343 14.56 13.95 -7.58
N THR A 344 13.60 13.52 -6.76
CA THR A 344 12.38 14.27 -6.43
C THR A 344 12.29 14.53 -4.93
N ALA A 345 11.58 15.59 -4.56
CA ALA A 345 11.27 15.95 -3.19
C ALA A 345 9.89 16.59 -3.12
N GLN A 346 9.32 16.68 -1.91
CA GLN A 346 8.17 17.53 -1.64
C GLN A 346 8.65 18.76 -0.87
N ASP A 347 8.29 19.95 -1.35
CA ASP A 347 8.55 21.20 -0.64
C ASP A 347 7.63 21.36 0.59
N LEU A 348 7.80 22.46 1.33
CA LEU A 348 6.98 22.78 2.52
C LEU A 348 5.48 22.92 2.18
N GLU A 349 5.15 23.28 0.94
CA GLU A 349 3.79 23.36 0.41
C GLU A 349 3.28 22.01 -0.15
N LYS A 350 4.06 20.93 0.02
CA LYS A 350 3.81 19.58 -0.53
C LYS A 350 3.74 19.55 -2.06
N ARG A 351 4.39 20.49 -2.74
CA ARG A 351 4.55 20.46 -4.19
C ARG A 351 5.75 19.60 -4.52
N ASP A 352 5.60 18.74 -5.51
CA ASP A 352 6.70 17.90 -5.96
C ASP A 352 7.72 18.76 -6.73
N THR A 353 8.94 18.84 -6.22
CA THR A 353 10.05 19.63 -6.76
C THR A 353 11.22 18.74 -7.14
N ARG A 354 12.13 19.30 -7.94
CA ARG A 354 13.40 18.64 -8.27
C ARG A 354 14.33 18.59 -7.06
N ARG A 355 15.12 17.54 -6.97
CA ARG A 355 16.14 17.36 -5.94
C ARG A 355 17.46 16.87 -6.58
N PRO A 356 18.27 17.78 -7.13
CA PRO A 356 19.55 17.42 -7.75
C PRO A 356 20.43 16.60 -6.78
N GLN A 357 21.05 15.53 -7.27
CA GLN A 357 21.95 14.66 -6.50
C GLN A 357 23.28 14.48 -7.22
N THR A 358 24.38 14.30 -6.48
CA THR A 358 25.65 13.88 -7.07
C THR A 358 25.58 12.40 -7.48
N LEU A 359 26.33 12.03 -8.52
CA LEU A 359 26.42 10.65 -9.00
C LEU A 359 26.86 9.70 -7.87
N ALA A 360 27.85 10.09 -7.06
CA ALA A 360 28.30 9.30 -5.91
C ALA A 360 27.18 9.05 -4.91
N LYS A 361 26.34 10.07 -4.64
CA LYS A 361 25.24 9.94 -3.69
C LYS A 361 24.11 9.06 -4.23
N LEU A 362 23.84 9.09 -5.53
CA LEU A 362 22.90 8.16 -6.17
C LEU A 362 23.39 6.71 -6.09
N VAL A 363 24.66 6.47 -6.43
CA VAL A 363 25.31 5.16 -6.34
C VAL A 363 25.24 4.59 -4.93
N TYR A 364 25.63 5.40 -3.95
CA TYR A 364 25.55 5.06 -2.55
C TYR A 364 24.10 4.79 -2.09
N SER A 365 23.14 5.63 -2.49
CA SER A 365 21.74 5.48 -2.03
C SER A 365 21.06 4.25 -2.64
N CYS A 366 21.33 3.99 -3.92
CA CYS A 366 20.80 2.83 -4.62
C CYS A 366 21.48 1.51 -4.20
N GLN A 367 22.64 1.56 -3.52
CA GLN A 367 23.46 0.40 -3.15
C GLN A 367 23.79 -0.48 -4.37
N ARG A 368 24.20 0.16 -5.48
CA ARG A 368 24.53 -0.48 -6.77
C ARG A 368 25.87 0.03 -7.30
N PRO A 369 26.60 -0.76 -8.12
CA PRO A 369 27.83 -0.29 -8.76
C PRO A 369 27.59 0.90 -9.69
N TYR A 370 28.60 1.76 -9.88
CA TYR A 370 28.55 2.91 -10.79
C TYR A 370 28.03 2.54 -12.18
N LEU A 371 28.54 1.45 -12.76
CA LEU A 371 28.16 1.01 -14.10
C LEU A 371 26.65 0.74 -14.24
N GLU A 372 26.01 0.11 -13.25
CA GLU A 372 24.57 -0.19 -13.29
C GLU A 372 23.73 1.10 -13.22
N VAL A 373 24.11 2.03 -12.32
CA VAL A 373 23.41 3.31 -12.15
C VAL A 373 23.57 4.19 -13.39
N ILE A 374 24.79 4.31 -13.91
CA ILE A 374 25.08 5.07 -15.13
C ILE A 374 24.30 4.50 -16.31
N THR A 375 24.24 3.17 -16.47
CA THR A 375 23.49 2.53 -17.57
C THR A 375 22.01 2.90 -17.53
N VAL A 376 21.39 2.95 -16.34
CA VAL A 376 19.99 3.38 -16.21
C VAL A 376 19.84 4.88 -16.50
N ILE A 377 20.73 5.72 -15.96
CA ILE A 377 20.71 7.17 -16.24
C ILE A 377 20.84 7.43 -17.75
N ASP A 378 21.75 6.74 -18.42
CA ASP A 378 22.03 6.88 -19.84
C ASP A 378 20.79 6.65 -20.71
N VAL A 379 19.91 5.71 -20.34
CA VAL A 379 18.64 5.45 -21.04
C VAL A 379 17.72 6.67 -21.00
N PHE A 380 17.63 7.38 -19.87
CA PHE A 380 16.76 8.55 -19.68
C PHE A 380 17.36 9.87 -20.21
N ARG A 381 18.61 9.88 -20.66
CA ARG A 381 19.26 11.06 -21.23
C ARG A 381 19.67 10.91 -22.69
N GLN A 382 19.30 9.81 -23.34
CA GLN A 382 19.54 9.62 -24.78
C GLN A 382 18.96 10.78 -25.59
N PRO A 383 19.53 11.07 -26.78
CA PRO A 383 18.96 12.02 -27.73
C PRO A 383 17.49 11.69 -28.01
N GLY A 384 16.62 12.69 -27.95
CA GLY A 384 15.16 12.53 -28.11
C GLY A 384 14.39 12.18 -26.84
N CYS A 385 15.07 11.86 -25.73
CA CYS A 385 14.45 11.64 -24.41
C CYS A 385 14.67 12.85 -23.50
N GLY A 386 15.95 13.15 -23.19
CA GLY A 386 16.35 14.35 -22.48
C GLY A 386 15.65 14.56 -21.12
N PHE A 387 15.27 13.48 -20.41
CA PHE A 387 14.58 13.55 -19.13
C PHE A 387 15.52 13.83 -17.95
N LEU A 388 16.78 13.44 -18.06
CA LEU A 388 17.82 13.70 -17.07
C LEU A 388 18.95 14.57 -17.62
N LEU A 389 19.54 15.37 -16.73
CA LEU A 389 20.77 16.12 -16.90
C LEU A 389 21.92 15.43 -16.14
N PRO A 390 23.18 15.59 -16.58
CA PRO A 390 23.60 16.32 -17.77
C PRO A 390 23.30 15.55 -19.07
N PRO A 391 23.27 16.23 -20.23
CA PRO A 391 23.02 15.61 -21.54
C PRO A 391 23.97 14.43 -21.83
N SER A 392 23.55 13.50 -22.70
CA SER A 392 24.33 12.30 -23.02
C SER A 392 25.72 12.58 -23.62
N GLN A 393 25.96 13.77 -24.17
CA GLN A 393 27.28 14.18 -24.65
C GLN A 393 28.32 14.25 -23.52
N GLN A 394 27.89 14.55 -22.29
CA GLN A 394 28.77 14.50 -21.13
C GLN A 394 28.86 13.06 -20.62
N VAL A 395 30.03 12.43 -20.79
CA VAL A 395 30.27 11.05 -20.34
C VAL A 395 30.28 11.02 -18.82
N LEU A 396 29.42 10.18 -18.22
CA LEU A 396 29.44 9.93 -16.78
C LEU A 396 30.49 8.86 -16.48
N SER A 397 31.28 9.08 -15.44
CA SER A 397 32.31 8.13 -15.01
C SER A 397 32.49 8.14 -13.50
N GLU A 398 33.00 7.04 -12.96
CA GLU A 398 33.40 6.92 -11.55
C GLU A 398 34.48 7.94 -11.15
N ASN A 399 35.26 8.44 -12.12
CA ASN A 399 36.28 9.47 -11.89
C ASN A 399 35.69 10.87 -11.68
N GLN A 400 34.37 11.05 -11.90
CA GLN A 400 33.66 12.32 -11.70
C GLN A 400 32.47 12.15 -10.74
N PRO A 401 32.73 11.75 -9.48
CA PRO A 401 31.70 11.40 -8.50
C PRO A 401 30.76 12.57 -8.15
N ASP A 402 31.27 13.80 -8.25
CA ASP A 402 30.56 15.03 -7.90
C ASP A 402 29.65 15.56 -9.02
N THR A 403 29.57 14.86 -10.16
CA THR A 403 28.68 15.24 -11.27
C THR A 403 27.24 15.26 -10.79
N ILE A 404 26.56 16.40 -10.97
CA ILE A 404 25.16 16.58 -10.55
C ILE A 404 24.24 15.96 -11.59
N ILE A 405 23.39 15.04 -11.14
CA ILE A 405 22.29 14.45 -11.89
C ILE A 405 20.99 15.10 -11.43
N ASP A 406 20.16 15.53 -12.38
CA ASP A 406 18.88 16.19 -12.10
C ASP A 406 17.84 15.87 -13.19
N ILE A 407 16.57 16.13 -12.90
CA ILE A 407 15.49 16.09 -13.88
C ILE A 407 15.53 17.36 -14.74
N SER A 408 15.53 17.20 -16.06
CA SER A 408 15.65 18.31 -17.00
C SER A 408 14.55 19.36 -16.85
N HIS A 409 13.31 18.92 -16.60
CA HIS A 409 12.17 19.81 -16.42
C HIS A 409 11.11 19.24 -15.45
N GLU A 410 10.53 20.09 -14.59
CA GLU A 410 9.50 19.70 -13.61
C GLU A 410 8.21 19.16 -14.22
N SER A 411 7.95 19.45 -15.51
CA SER A 411 6.81 18.88 -16.23
C SER A 411 6.84 17.35 -16.22
N LEU A 412 8.04 16.73 -16.18
CA LEU A 412 8.15 15.28 -16.05
C LEU A 412 7.58 14.80 -14.70
N ILE A 413 7.90 15.51 -13.61
CA ILE A 413 7.39 15.20 -12.27
C ILE A 413 5.87 15.34 -12.21
N ARG A 414 5.34 16.42 -12.80
CA ARG A 414 3.92 16.75 -12.76
C ARG A 414 3.02 15.92 -13.67
N HIS A 415 3.56 15.36 -14.75
CA HIS A 415 2.74 14.68 -15.77
C HIS A 415 3.07 13.21 -15.98
N TRP A 416 4.20 12.71 -15.48
CA TRP A 416 4.46 11.28 -15.53
C TRP A 416 3.69 10.54 -14.45
N GLN A 417 2.57 9.92 -14.83
CA GLN A 417 1.63 9.28 -13.92
C GLN A 417 2.28 8.21 -13.03
N ARG A 418 3.24 7.45 -13.58
CA ARG A 418 3.98 6.44 -12.84
C ARG A 418 4.85 7.05 -11.74
N LEU A 419 5.53 8.17 -12.02
CA LEU A 419 6.32 8.89 -11.03
C LEU A 419 5.43 9.49 -9.94
N GLN A 420 4.28 10.07 -10.31
CA GLN A 420 3.31 10.55 -9.33
C GLN A 420 2.84 9.44 -8.38
N LYS A 421 2.55 8.25 -8.92
CA LYS A 421 2.22 7.09 -8.11
C LYS A 421 3.38 6.70 -7.19
N TRP A 422 4.60 6.64 -7.71
CA TRP A 422 5.77 6.32 -6.88
C TRP A 422 6.01 7.30 -5.74
N MET A 423 5.78 8.60 -5.97
CA MET A 423 5.89 9.64 -4.95
C MET A 423 4.74 9.56 -3.94
N ALA A 424 3.51 9.29 -4.39
CA ALA A 424 2.36 9.10 -3.50
C ALA A 424 2.56 7.88 -2.58
N ASP A 425 3.03 6.76 -3.14
CA ASP A 425 3.38 5.56 -2.39
C ASP A 425 4.47 5.87 -1.35
N GLU A 426 5.53 6.58 -1.74
CA GLU A 426 6.62 6.98 -0.83
C GLU A 426 6.14 7.91 0.29
N ALA A 427 5.30 8.89 -0.02
CA ALA A 427 4.72 9.80 0.96
C ALA A 427 3.83 9.05 1.97
N GLU A 428 3.13 8.00 1.55
CA GLU A 428 2.38 7.12 2.45
C GLU A 428 3.32 6.35 3.39
N GLN A 429 4.44 5.82 2.88
CA GLN A 429 5.44 5.14 3.72
C GLN A 429 6.09 6.10 4.71
N LEU A 430 6.38 7.33 4.29
CA LEU A 430 6.95 8.36 5.16
C LEU A 430 5.99 8.70 6.31
N LYS A 431 4.70 8.88 6.03
CA LYS A 431 3.68 9.14 7.08
C LYS A 431 3.61 8.00 8.09
N LYS A 432 3.67 6.73 7.63
CA LYS A 432 3.68 5.56 8.51
C LYS A 432 4.96 5.52 9.35
N TYR A 433 6.11 5.75 8.74
CA TYR A 433 7.40 5.80 9.43
C TYR A 433 7.41 6.87 10.53
N GLN A 434 7.04 8.11 10.21
CA GLN A 434 6.98 9.21 11.18
C GLN A 434 5.99 8.92 12.31
N ARG A 435 4.78 8.43 12.00
CA ARG A 435 3.79 8.06 13.02
C ARG A 435 4.35 7.05 14.01
N TRP A 436 4.97 5.98 13.52
CA TRP A 436 5.46 4.91 14.39
C TRP A 436 6.72 5.30 15.13
N LEU A 437 7.61 6.09 14.52
CA LEU A 437 8.79 6.62 15.18
C LEU A 437 8.40 7.57 16.31
N ASP A 438 7.50 8.52 16.05
CA ASP A 438 7.01 9.47 17.06
C ASP A 438 6.40 8.75 18.28
N GLU A 439 5.63 7.68 18.05
CA GLU A 439 5.07 6.88 19.13
C GLU A 439 6.16 6.10 19.89
N ALA A 440 7.11 5.47 19.18
CA ALA A 440 8.22 4.76 19.83
C ALA A 440 9.07 5.71 20.69
N THR A 441 9.45 6.88 20.17
CA THR A 441 10.22 7.91 20.88
C THR A 441 9.44 8.45 22.09
N ARG A 442 8.13 8.71 21.94
CA ARG A 442 7.29 9.16 23.05
C ARG A 442 7.26 8.13 24.18
N ARG A 443 7.10 6.85 23.86
CA ARG A 443 7.02 5.75 24.85
C ARG A 443 8.34 5.46 25.53
N GLN A 444 9.44 5.58 24.80
CA GLN A 444 10.78 5.49 25.40
C GLN A 444 10.97 6.59 26.45
N ASN A 445 10.59 7.83 26.11
CA ASN A 445 10.83 9.00 26.96
C ASN A 445 9.91 9.10 28.18
N GLN A 446 8.63 8.72 28.06
CA GLN A 446 7.66 8.84 29.15
C GLN A 446 7.73 7.66 30.13
N ASP A 447 7.81 6.45 29.57
CA ASP A 447 7.33 5.25 30.24
C ASP A 447 8.32 4.09 30.13
N GLY A 448 9.46 4.27 29.46
CA GLY A 448 10.45 3.22 29.24
C GLY A 448 9.89 1.96 28.56
N PHE A 449 8.89 2.12 27.69
CA PHE A 449 8.13 1.04 27.04
C PHE A 449 7.19 0.21 27.94
N THR A 450 6.73 0.76 29.07
CA THR A 450 5.71 0.07 29.89
C THR A 450 4.34 0.02 29.22
N ASN A 451 4.00 1.01 28.39
CA ASN A 451 2.80 1.01 27.55
C ASN A 451 3.16 0.62 26.10
N LEU A 452 2.76 -0.59 25.71
CA LEU A 452 3.07 -1.21 24.41
C LEU A 452 1.90 -1.10 23.42
N LEU A 453 2.15 -1.33 22.13
CA LEU A 453 1.12 -1.33 21.10
C LEU A 453 0.09 -2.43 21.36
N GLU A 454 -1.19 -2.08 21.36
CA GLU A 454 -2.29 -3.03 21.44
C GLU A 454 -2.60 -3.65 20.06
N SER A 455 -3.38 -4.75 20.05
CA SER A 455 -3.71 -5.51 18.85
C SER A 455 -4.21 -4.70 17.63
N PRO A 456 -5.07 -3.66 17.75
CA PRO A 456 -5.54 -2.92 16.58
C PRO A 456 -4.45 -2.09 15.88
N GLU A 457 -3.36 -1.74 16.58
CA GLU A 457 -2.26 -0.93 16.02
C GLU A 457 -0.99 -1.74 15.75
N LEU A 458 -0.77 -2.83 16.50
CA LEU A 458 0.38 -3.71 16.35
C LEU A 458 0.39 -4.44 14.99
N GLU A 459 -0.75 -4.99 14.57
CA GLU A 459 -0.82 -5.76 13.31
C GLU A 459 -0.48 -4.91 12.07
N PRO A 460 -1.02 -3.67 11.93
CA PRO A 460 -0.59 -2.76 10.87
C PRO A 460 0.89 -2.37 10.93
N ALA A 461 1.45 -2.15 12.13
CA ALA A 461 2.85 -1.78 12.31
C ALA A 461 3.81 -2.92 11.90
N GLU A 462 3.50 -4.16 12.32
CA GLU A 462 4.26 -5.35 11.95
C GLU A 462 4.17 -5.66 10.45
N ALA A 463 2.96 -5.58 9.89
CA ALA A 463 2.74 -5.77 8.46
C ALA A 463 3.54 -4.74 7.64
N TRP A 464 3.53 -3.49 8.08
CA TRP A 464 4.30 -2.43 7.43
C TRP A 464 5.81 -2.66 7.51
N LEU A 465 6.35 -2.93 8.71
CA LEU A 465 7.79 -3.13 8.92
C LEU A 465 8.30 -4.35 8.11
N SER A 466 7.52 -5.43 8.06
CA SER A 466 7.88 -6.63 7.31
C SER A 466 7.81 -6.48 5.79
N GLN A 467 6.87 -5.66 5.27
CA GLN A 467 6.70 -5.41 3.84
C GLN A 467 7.67 -4.34 3.31
N PHE A 468 7.75 -3.19 3.99
CA PHE A 468 8.50 -2.03 3.50
C PHE A 468 9.99 -2.11 3.85
N LYS A 469 10.35 -2.61 5.05
CA LYS A 469 11.73 -2.73 5.54
C LYS A 469 12.55 -1.44 5.32
N PRO A 470 12.23 -0.35 6.05
CA PRO A 470 12.91 0.93 5.89
C PRO A 470 14.42 0.76 6.11
N THR A 471 15.23 1.30 5.20
CA THR A 471 16.69 1.33 5.34
C THR A 471 17.14 2.62 6.03
N ALA A 472 18.28 2.58 6.72
CA ALA A 472 18.86 3.77 7.35
C ALA A 472 19.10 4.89 6.31
N ILE A 473 19.58 4.53 5.12
CA ILE A 473 19.77 5.45 3.99
C ILE A 473 18.46 6.12 3.56
N TRP A 474 17.36 5.35 3.48
CA TRP A 474 16.06 5.91 3.12
C TRP A 474 15.55 6.85 4.21
N ALA A 475 15.61 6.44 5.48
CA ALA A 475 15.14 7.24 6.62
C ALA A 475 15.95 8.52 6.79
N ALA A 476 17.28 8.46 6.60
CA ALA A 476 18.20 9.60 6.66
C ALA A 476 17.85 10.74 5.69
N ARG A 477 17.04 10.48 4.66
CA ARG A 477 16.55 11.52 3.74
C ARG A 477 15.52 12.44 4.37
N TYR A 478 14.84 11.97 5.41
CA TYR A 478 13.67 12.61 6.02
C TYR A 478 13.89 12.98 7.48
N THR A 479 15.00 12.56 8.09
CA THR A 479 15.47 13.05 9.38
C THR A 479 15.94 14.50 9.21
N GLN A 480 15.06 15.47 9.46
CA GLN A 480 15.44 16.88 9.59
C GLN A 480 15.37 17.25 11.07
N ASN A 481 16.51 17.65 11.67
CA ASN A 481 16.66 18.83 12.54
C ASN A 481 17.93 18.78 13.44
N THR A 482 19.13 18.64 12.86
CA THR A 482 20.36 19.06 13.55
C THR A 482 21.34 19.58 12.51
N ALA A 483 21.42 20.90 12.40
CA ALA A 483 22.44 21.62 11.61
C ALA A 483 23.89 21.37 12.09
N GLU A 484 24.11 20.47 13.07
CA GLU A 484 25.43 20.27 13.69
C GLU A 484 25.77 18.80 14.06
N SER A 485 24.97 17.77 13.72
CA SER A 485 25.34 16.39 14.08
C SER A 485 25.90 15.57 12.92
N ILE A 486 27.07 15.00 13.19
CA ILE A 486 27.84 14.11 12.34
C ILE A 486 26.96 12.88 11.97
N LEU A 487 26.73 12.70 10.67
CA LEU A 487 26.12 11.55 9.98
C LEU A 487 24.61 11.26 10.29
N PRO A 488 23.68 11.78 9.47
CA PRO A 488 22.23 11.53 9.57
C PRO A 488 21.85 10.05 9.53
N GLU A 489 22.69 9.22 8.90
CA GLU A 489 22.45 7.77 8.76
C GLU A 489 22.58 7.02 10.09
N HIS A 490 23.52 7.40 10.98
CA HIS A 490 23.64 6.73 12.27
C HIS A 490 22.41 6.97 13.12
N GLN A 491 21.93 8.21 13.17
CA GLN A 491 20.69 8.55 13.84
C GLN A 491 19.50 7.81 13.22
N ALA A 492 19.38 7.80 11.90
CA ALA A 492 18.32 7.07 11.22
C ALA A 492 18.38 5.55 11.50
N ALA A 493 19.58 4.97 11.61
CA ALA A 493 19.76 3.56 11.97
C ALA A 493 19.32 3.29 13.42
N ASP A 494 19.62 4.20 14.36
CA ASP A 494 19.19 4.10 15.74
C ASP A 494 17.66 4.28 15.87
N ASP A 495 17.07 5.21 15.11
CA ASP A 495 15.62 5.42 15.02
C ASP A 495 14.90 4.16 14.50
N ILE A 496 15.45 3.52 13.46
CA ILE A 496 14.92 2.25 12.94
C ILE A 496 15.05 1.15 14.00
N ARG A 497 16.20 1.03 14.68
CA ARG A 497 16.39 0.03 15.74
C ARG A 497 15.43 0.25 16.91
N LEU A 498 15.19 1.50 17.28
CA LEU A 498 14.24 1.88 18.32
C LEU A 498 12.83 1.41 17.96
N LEU A 499 12.41 1.68 16.73
CA LEU A 499 11.13 1.26 16.19
C LEU A 499 10.99 -0.26 16.13
N GLU A 500 11.99 -0.97 15.59
CA GLU A 500 12.04 -2.43 15.57
C GLU A 500 11.96 -3.02 16.98
N HIS A 501 12.70 -2.43 17.92
CA HIS A 501 12.69 -2.85 19.32
C HIS A 501 11.31 -2.68 19.94
N TYR A 502 10.67 -1.51 19.76
CA TYR A 502 9.35 -1.22 20.28
C TYR A 502 8.27 -2.18 19.75
N ILE A 503 8.27 -2.43 18.45
CA ILE A 503 7.34 -3.39 17.82
C ILE A 503 7.60 -4.81 18.35
N SER A 504 8.87 -5.21 18.49
CA SER A 504 9.24 -6.54 18.99
C SER A 504 8.80 -6.77 20.45
N LEU A 505 8.94 -5.76 21.32
CA LEU A 505 8.47 -5.83 22.71
C LEU A 505 6.94 -5.97 22.76
N SER A 506 6.24 -5.20 21.93
CA SER A 506 4.78 -5.25 21.83
C SER A 506 4.29 -6.63 21.37
N ARG A 507 4.99 -7.25 20.41
CA ARG A 507 4.72 -8.61 19.97
C ARG A 507 4.90 -9.64 21.09
N ILE A 508 6.02 -9.60 21.80
CA ILE A 508 6.31 -10.53 22.89
C ILE A 508 5.25 -10.42 23.98
N ALA A 509 4.83 -9.20 24.33
CA ALA A 509 3.77 -8.98 25.31
C ALA A 509 2.41 -9.54 24.86
N LYS A 510 2.04 -9.38 23.58
CA LYS A 510 0.81 -9.97 23.01
C LYS A 510 0.84 -11.50 23.06
N ASP A 511 1.97 -12.10 22.66
CA ASP A 511 2.13 -13.56 22.68
C ASP A 511 2.03 -14.12 24.10
N GLN A 512 2.56 -13.41 25.10
CA GLN A 512 2.41 -13.75 26.52
C GLN A 512 0.94 -13.67 26.97
N GLN A 513 0.23 -12.58 26.67
CA GLN A 513 -1.20 -12.45 27.00
C GLN A 513 -2.04 -13.56 26.35
N LEU A 514 -1.77 -13.90 25.09
CA LEU A 514 -2.48 -14.97 24.40
C LEU A 514 -2.19 -16.34 25.01
N ALA A 515 -0.94 -16.59 25.43
CA ALA A 515 -0.57 -17.82 26.13
C ALA A 515 -1.29 -17.93 27.48
N GLU A 516 -1.33 -16.85 28.26
CA GLU A 516 -2.06 -16.80 29.54
C GLU A 516 -3.56 -17.04 29.35
N GLN A 517 -4.18 -16.43 28.33
CA GLN A 517 -5.59 -16.66 28.01
C GLN A 517 -5.85 -18.12 27.62
N LYS A 518 -4.97 -18.74 26.81
CA LYS A 518 -5.06 -20.16 26.46
C LYS A 518 -4.91 -21.05 27.69
N HIS A 519 -3.95 -20.78 28.55
CA HIS A 519 -3.77 -21.52 29.80
C HIS A 519 -4.99 -21.39 30.71
N ALA A 520 -5.56 -20.18 30.87
CA ALA A 520 -6.77 -19.96 31.65
C ALA A 520 -7.99 -20.70 31.05
N GLN A 521 -8.13 -20.72 29.72
CA GLN A 521 -9.19 -21.48 29.04
C GLN A 521 -9.01 -23.00 29.23
N GLN A 522 -7.78 -23.51 29.12
CA GLN A 522 -7.46 -24.92 29.36
C GLN A 522 -7.79 -25.33 30.80
N GLN A 523 -7.41 -24.52 31.79
CA GLN A 523 -7.75 -24.77 33.20
C GLN A 523 -9.26 -24.84 33.42
N LYS A 524 -10.03 -23.93 32.81
CA LYS A 524 -11.51 -23.96 32.87
C LYS A 524 -12.08 -25.24 32.24
N LEU A 525 -11.54 -25.67 31.10
CA LEU A 525 -11.98 -26.89 30.42
C LEU A 525 -11.65 -28.16 31.23
N GLU A 526 -10.47 -28.22 31.85
CA GLU A 526 -10.09 -29.33 32.73
C GLU A 526 -10.98 -29.42 33.96
N LEU A 527 -11.28 -28.28 34.60
CA LEU A 527 -12.19 -28.22 35.73
C LEU A 527 -13.59 -28.69 35.32
N ALA A 528 -14.10 -28.24 34.17
CA ALA A 528 -15.38 -28.70 33.63
C ALA A 528 -15.39 -30.21 33.35
N ARG A 529 -14.31 -30.76 32.77
CA ARG A 529 -14.16 -32.22 32.53
C ARG A 529 -14.17 -33.02 33.83
N ARG A 530 -13.46 -32.56 34.87
CA ARG A 530 -13.44 -33.23 36.17
C ARG A 530 -14.83 -33.24 36.81
N ILE A 531 -15.55 -32.12 36.74
CA ILE A 531 -16.94 -32.03 37.23
C ILE A 531 -17.86 -32.98 36.44
N SER A 532 -17.76 -33.03 35.11
CA SER A 532 -18.60 -33.91 34.28
C SER A 532 -18.33 -35.40 34.50
N LEU A 533 -17.08 -35.79 34.74
CA LEU A 533 -16.70 -37.16 35.09
C LEU A 533 -17.28 -37.55 36.45
N GLY A 534 -17.19 -36.66 37.45
CA GLY A 534 -17.80 -36.86 38.76
C GLY A 534 -19.32 -37.08 38.69
N LEU A 535 -20.04 -36.25 37.92
CA LEU A 535 -21.48 -36.39 37.70
C LEU A 535 -21.87 -37.70 37.00
N SER A 536 -21.06 -38.15 36.04
CA SER A 536 -21.27 -39.43 35.35
C SER A 536 -21.11 -40.63 36.31
N CYS A 537 -20.09 -40.61 37.18
CA CYS A 537 -19.89 -41.66 38.18
C CYS A 537 -21.04 -41.73 39.18
N VAL A 538 -21.53 -40.58 39.67
CA VAL A 538 -22.69 -40.53 40.58
C VAL A 538 -23.94 -41.11 39.91
N SER A 539 -24.16 -40.81 38.63
CA SER A 539 -25.30 -41.32 37.87
C SER A 539 -25.25 -42.84 37.67
N LEU A 540 -24.05 -43.41 37.44
CA LEU A 540 -23.85 -44.86 37.33
C LEU A 540 -24.11 -45.58 38.67
N ILE A 541 -23.65 -44.99 39.78
CA ILE A 541 -23.90 -45.54 41.13
C ILE A 541 -25.40 -45.53 41.44
N ALA A 542 -26.09 -44.43 41.15
CA ALA A 542 -27.54 -44.32 41.32
C ALA A 542 -28.28 -45.36 40.47
N GLY A 543 -27.91 -45.53 39.20
CA GLY A 543 -28.46 -46.56 38.32
C GLY A 543 -28.26 -47.98 38.87
N GLY A 544 -27.06 -48.30 39.35
CA GLY A 544 -26.75 -49.59 39.97
C GLY A 544 -27.60 -49.88 41.21
N LEU A 545 -27.78 -48.90 42.10
CA LEU A 545 -28.62 -49.02 43.29
C LEU A 545 -30.10 -49.25 42.94
N THR A 546 -30.63 -48.56 41.93
CA THR A 546 -32.02 -48.76 41.48
C THR A 546 -32.25 -50.14 40.88
N TYR A 547 -31.28 -50.66 40.11
CA TYR A 547 -31.36 -52.02 39.56
C TYR A 547 -31.33 -53.08 40.67
N TRP A 548 -30.45 -52.93 41.65
CA TRP A 548 -30.36 -53.86 42.79
C TRP A 548 -31.66 -53.93 43.58
N ALA A 549 -32.31 -52.78 43.84
CA ALA A 549 -33.60 -52.73 44.54
C ALA A 549 -34.75 -53.44 43.79
N LEU A 550 -34.74 -53.43 42.46
CA LEU A 550 -35.75 -54.12 41.64
C LEU A 550 -35.60 -55.65 41.68
N VAL A 551 -34.35 -56.14 41.64
CA VAL A 551 -34.05 -57.57 41.72
C VAL A 551 -34.48 -58.15 43.07
N GLU A 552 -34.22 -57.44 44.16
CA GLU A 552 -34.58 -57.91 45.50
C GLU A 552 -36.11 -58.05 45.67
N ARG A 553 -36.87 -57.15 45.05
CA ARG A 553 -38.34 -57.20 45.08
C ARG A 553 -38.89 -58.45 44.40
N GLN A 554 -38.31 -58.89 43.27
CA GLN A 554 -38.75 -60.11 42.59
C GLN A 554 -38.46 -61.38 43.41
N ASN A 555 -37.32 -61.42 44.10
CA ASN A 555 -36.97 -62.56 44.94
C ASN A 555 -37.93 -62.73 46.14
N ALA A 556 -38.40 -61.61 46.71
CA ALA A 556 -39.37 -61.62 47.79
C ALA A 556 -40.72 -62.23 47.38
N GLU A 557 -41.24 -61.86 46.21
CA GLU A 557 -42.53 -62.34 45.69
C GLU A 557 -42.53 -63.85 45.41
N HIS A 558 -41.42 -64.39 44.89
CA HIS A 558 -41.28 -65.84 44.66
C HIS A 558 -41.28 -66.67 45.96
N THR A 559 -40.71 -66.13 47.03
CA THR A 559 -40.60 -66.81 48.33
C THR A 559 -41.96 -66.92 49.02
N GLU A 560 -42.84 -65.94 48.85
CA GLU A 560 -44.19 -65.92 49.43
C GLU A 560 -45.11 -66.98 48.81
N GLN A 561 -45.06 -67.17 47.49
CA GLN A 561 -45.90 -68.14 46.77
C GLN A 561 -45.59 -69.61 47.15
N GLN A 562 -44.33 -69.92 47.45
CA GLN A 562 -43.91 -71.26 47.86
C GLN A 562 -44.54 -71.63 49.22
N ARG A 563 -44.49 -70.72 50.20
CA ARG A 563 -45.06 -70.94 51.54
C ARG A 563 -46.57 -71.18 51.51
N THR A 564 -47.31 -70.46 50.66
CA THR A 564 -48.77 -70.64 50.54
C THR A 564 -49.15 -72.02 49.98
N THR A 565 -48.32 -72.58 49.09
CA THR A 565 -48.59 -73.87 48.45
C THR A 565 -48.31 -75.04 49.40
N GLU A 566 -47.26 -74.94 50.21
CA GLU A 566 -46.90 -75.94 51.22
C GLU A 566 -47.98 -76.05 52.32
N LEU A 567 -48.47 -74.91 52.82
CA LEU A 567 -49.55 -74.87 53.82
C LEU A 567 -50.84 -75.55 53.32
N TYR A 568 -51.20 -75.34 52.05
CA TYR A 568 -52.37 -75.98 51.45
C TYR A 568 -52.23 -77.51 51.40
N GLN A 569 -51.06 -78.02 51.00
CA GLN A 569 -50.84 -79.47 50.94
C GLN A 569 -50.84 -80.12 52.33
N ALA A 570 -50.27 -79.47 53.33
CA ALA A 570 -50.29 -79.97 54.71
C ALA A 570 -51.73 -80.13 55.22
N GLN A 571 -52.59 -79.13 54.98
CA GLN A 571 -54.01 -79.17 55.40
C GLN A 571 -54.81 -80.23 54.64
N LEU A 572 -54.58 -80.39 53.33
CA LEU A 572 -55.24 -81.41 52.52
C LEU A 572 -54.88 -82.83 53.00
N THR A 573 -53.60 -83.06 53.29
CA THR A 573 -53.09 -84.35 53.78
C THR A 573 -53.67 -84.67 55.16
N HIS A 574 -53.75 -83.68 56.04
CA HIS A 574 -54.34 -83.84 57.36
C HIS A 574 -55.84 -84.20 57.29
N ALA A 575 -56.60 -83.55 56.40
CA ALA A 575 -58.01 -83.90 56.19
C ALA A 575 -58.20 -85.32 55.63
N ALA A 576 -57.32 -85.77 54.73
CA ALA A 576 -57.37 -87.12 54.17
C ALA A 576 -57.11 -88.20 55.24
N LEU A 577 -56.19 -87.93 56.17
CA LEU A 577 -55.91 -88.82 57.30
C LEU A 577 -57.10 -88.94 58.26
N LEU A 578 -57.78 -87.82 58.56
CA LEU A 578 -58.99 -87.84 59.40
C LEU A 578 -60.13 -88.63 58.75
N ALA A 579 -60.36 -88.44 57.45
CA ALA A 579 -61.37 -89.20 56.72
C ALA A 579 -61.05 -90.71 56.66
N LYS A 580 -59.76 -91.09 56.70
CA LYS A 580 -59.33 -92.50 56.77
C LYS A 580 -59.55 -93.11 58.16
N GLY A 581 -59.51 -92.31 59.22
CA GLY A 581 -59.81 -92.72 60.59
C GLY A 581 -61.31 -92.67 60.95
N GLU A 582 -62.18 -92.55 59.95
CA GLU A 582 -63.65 -92.44 60.10
C GLU A 582 -64.15 -91.18 60.86
N ASP A 583 -63.26 -90.22 61.15
CA ASP A 583 -63.64 -88.89 61.68
C ASP A 583 -63.98 -87.92 60.54
N TYR A 584 -65.17 -88.11 59.98
CA TYR A 584 -65.66 -87.31 58.85
C TYR A 584 -66.03 -85.87 59.22
N ALA A 585 -66.41 -85.63 60.49
CA ALA A 585 -66.70 -84.29 60.99
C ALA A 585 -65.42 -83.44 61.11
N GLY A 586 -64.35 -84.04 61.64
CA GLY A 586 -63.02 -83.42 61.71
C GLY A 586 -62.45 -83.12 60.32
N ALA A 587 -62.56 -84.07 59.38
CA ALA A 587 -62.10 -83.87 58.00
C ALA A 587 -62.80 -82.68 57.31
N LYS A 588 -64.12 -82.54 57.50
CA LYS A 588 -64.92 -81.45 56.92
C LYS A 588 -64.51 -80.06 57.45
N ALA A 589 -64.21 -79.95 58.75
CA ALA A 589 -63.79 -78.69 59.36
C ALA A 589 -62.43 -78.19 58.84
N ILE A 590 -61.51 -79.10 58.52
CA ILE A 590 -60.19 -78.75 57.97
C ILE A 590 -60.30 -78.36 56.50
N LEU A 591 -61.09 -79.09 55.71
CA LEU A 591 -61.33 -78.75 54.31
C LEU A 591 -61.98 -77.38 54.13
N ALA A 592 -62.89 -76.99 55.03
CA ALA A 592 -63.51 -75.65 55.02
C ALA A 592 -62.48 -74.50 55.09
N LYS A 593 -61.39 -74.68 55.84
CA LYS A 593 -60.33 -73.64 55.99
C LYS A 593 -59.49 -73.46 54.72
N THR A 594 -59.44 -74.45 53.85
CA THR A 594 -58.63 -74.41 52.62
C THR A 594 -59.28 -73.60 51.48
N TYR A 595 -60.58 -73.28 51.54
CA TYR A 595 -61.29 -72.49 50.51
C TYR A 595 -60.83 -71.03 50.44
N ALA A 596 -60.30 -70.47 51.53
CA ALA A 596 -59.74 -69.11 51.53
C ALA A 596 -58.49 -68.96 50.63
N LEU A 597 -57.87 -70.08 50.25
CA LEU A 597 -56.65 -70.14 49.44
C LEU A 597 -56.93 -70.38 47.94
N ASP A 598 -58.20 -70.41 47.50
CA ASP A 598 -58.56 -70.79 46.12
C ASP A 598 -57.99 -69.83 45.06
N LYS A 599 -57.73 -68.56 45.38
CA LYS A 599 -57.16 -67.59 44.43
C LYS A 599 -55.70 -67.88 44.05
N THR A 600 -54.97 -68.62 44.88
CA THR A 600 -53.52 -68.85 44.73
C THR A 600 -53.18 -70.31 44.41
N ILE A 601 -54.17 -71.21 44.43
CA ILE A 601 -53.96 -72.66 44.26
C ILE A 601 -54.52 -73.14 42.91
N PRO A 602 -53.78 -73.96 42.14
CA PRO A 602 -54.25 -74.48 40.85
C PRO A 602 -55.55 -75.29 40.94
N ALA A 603 -56.41 -75.17 39.91
CA ALA A 603 -57.72 -75.84 39.84
C ALA A 603 -57.65 -77.37 40.02
N SER A 604 -56.55 -78.01 39.60
CA SER A 604 -56.34 -79.46 39.79
C SER A 604 -56.27 -79.88 41.27
N LYS A 605 -55.65 -79.06 42.13
CA LYS A 605 -55.57 -79.31 43.58
C LYS A 605 -56.85 -78.94 44.32
N GLN A 606 -57.62 -77.97 43.81
CA GLN A 606 -58.96 -77.66 44.31
C GLN A 606 -59.93 -78.82 44.04
N HIS A 607 -59.81 -79.46 42.88
CA HIS A 607 -60.62 -80.61 42.52
C HIS A 607 -60.40 -81.81 43.47
N GLN A 608 -59.15 -82.12 43.80
CA GLN A 608 -58.81 -83.17 44.77
C GLN A 608 -59.43 -82.93 46.16
N ARG A 609 -59.37 -81.68 46.64
CA ARG A 609 -60.05 -81.28 47.88
C ARG A 609 -61.56 -81.49 47.80
N ASN A 610 -62.19 -81.01 46.73
CA ASN A 610 -63.64 -81.08 46.57
C ASN A 610 -64.13 -82.53 46.55
N LEU A 611 -63.39 -83.43 45.90
CA LEU A 611 -63.68 -84.88 45.93
C LEU A 611 -63.64 -85.44 47.36
N LEU A 612 -62.58 -85.12 48.12
CA LEU A 612 -62.46 -85.56 49.51
C LEU A 612 -63.57 -84.98 50.41
N ALA A 613 -63.98 -83.74 50.16
CA ALA A 613 -65.09 -83.09 50.86
C ALA A 613 -66.43 -83.79 50.56
N SER A 614 -66.70 -84.12 49.30
CA SER A 614 -67.91 -84.87 48.90
C SER A 614 -67.93 -86.28 49.48
N PHE A 615 -66.81 -86.99 49.46
CA PHE A 615 -66.70 -88.33 50.06
C PHE A 615 -66.98 -88.31 51.56
N SER A 616 -66.39 -87.34 52.28
CA SER A 616 -66.61 -87.19 53.72
C SER A 616 -68.06 -86.83 54.05
N ALA A 617 -68.74 -86.06 53.19
CA ALA A 617 -70.15 -85.74 53.35
C ALA A 617 -71.06 -86.97 53.15
N LEU A 618 -70.73 -87.84 52.19
CA LEU A 618 -71.53 -89.00 51.82
C LEU A 618 -71.43 -90.13 52.86
N LYS A 619 -70.25 -90.34 53.46
CA LYS A 619 -70.02 -91.37 54.48
C LYS A 619 -70.49 -90.98 55.89
N GLY A 620 -70.62 -89.68 56.18
CA GLY A 620 -71.12 -89.18 57.46
C GLY A 620 -72.63 -88.92 57.53
N GLY A 621 -73.40 -89.28 56.49
CA GLY A 621 -74.85 -89.04 56.42
C GLY A 621 -75.68 -90.23 56.91
N ALA A 622 -76.80 -89.95 57.59
CA ALA A 622 -77.83 -90.95 57.91
C ALA A 622 -78.89 -91.02 56.79
N ALA A 623 -79.41 -92.21 56.47
CA ALA A 623 -80.44 -92.39 55.45
C ALA A 623 -81.78 -91.76 55.89
N GLU A 624 -82.40 -90.94 55.05
CA GLU A 624 -83.66 -90.24 55.38
C GLU A 624 -84.89 -91.15 55.38
N GLN A 625 -84.90 -92.24 54.61
CA GLN A 625 -85.96 -93.27 54.64
C GLN A 625 -85.40 -94.67 54.34
N VAL A 626 -85.97 -95.69 54.99
CA VAL A 626 -85.64 -97.11 54.79
C VAL A 626 -86.92 -97.84 54.37
N TYR A 627 -86.84 -98.59 53.27
CA TYR A 627 -87.97 -99.38 52.75
C TYR A 627 -87.94 -100.79 53.35
N GLU A 628 -88.98 -101.16 54.11
CA GLU A 628 -89.07 -102.47 54.80
C GLU A 628 -90.10 -103.44 54.19
N GLY A 629 -90.82 -103.04 53.13
CA GLY A 629 -92.00 -103.76 52.64
C GLY A 629 -91.76 -105.07 51.89
N ALA A 630 -90.52 -105.40 51.52
CA ALA A 630 -90.21 -106.56 50.67
C ALA A 630 -90.11 -107.90 51.42
N GLY A 631 -90.05 -107.90 52.76
CA GLY A 631 -89.90 -109.12 53.58
C GLY A 631 -88.56 -109.86 53.44
N TYR A 632 -87.76 -109.54 52.42
CA TYR A 632 -86.43 -110.08 52.13
C TYR A 632 -85.46 -108.97 51.69
N PRO A 633 -84.13 -109.16 51.82
CA PRO A 633 -83.14 -108.16 51.42
C PRO A 633 -83.19 -107.91 49.91
N LEU A 634 -83.29 -106.64 49.52
CA LEU A 634 -83.13 -106.20 48.14
C LEU A 634 -81.63 -106.04 47.86
N GLN A 635 -81.09 -106.90 47.00
CA GLN A 635 -79.64 -107.01 46.75
C GLN A 635 -79.19 -106.16 45.56
N THR A 636 -80.12 -105.87 44.64
CA THR A 636 -79.80 -105.16 43.41
C THR A 636 -80.87 -104.14 43.05
N LEU A 637 -80.43 -103.10 42.37
CA LEU A 637 -81.20 -101.94 41.97
C LEU A 637 -80.91 -101.61 40.52
N ALA A 638 -81.97 -101.45 39.73
CA ALA A 638 -81.91 -100.97 38.36
C ALA A 638 -82.90 -99.82 38.19
N VAL A 639 -82.50 -98.79 37.46
CA VAL A 639 -83.36 -97.65 37.13
C VAL A 639 -83.66 -97.71 35.65
N SER A 640 -84.91 -97.44 35.27
CA SER A 640 -85.31 -97.36 33.87
C SER A 640 -84.54 -96.25 33.16
N PRO A 641 -84.29 -96.35 31.84
CA PRO A 641 -83.55 -95.34 31.09
C PRO A 641 -84.18 -93.95 31.10
N ASP A 642 -85.51 -93.87 31.28
CA ASP A 642 -86.24 -92.60 31.44
C ASP A 642 -86.18 -92.04 32.88
N GLY A 643 -85.55 -92.77 33.81
CA GLY A 643 -85.36 -92.35 35.21
C GLY A 643 -86.62 -92.39 36.07
N GLN A 644 -87.78 -92.76 35.51
CA GLN A 644 -89.06 -92.65 36.21
C GLN A 644 -89.42 -93.88 37.02
N THR A 645 -88.77 -95.01 36.76
CA THR A 645 -89.07 -96.28 37.42
C THR A 645 -87.79 -96.89 37.98
N LEU A 646 -87.84 -97.30 39.24
CA LEU A 646 -86.72 -97.94 39.92
C LEU A 646 -87.16 -99.35 40.33
N ALA A 647 -86.49 -100.37 39.80
CA ALA A 647 -86.75 -101.76 40.09
C ALA A 647 -85.69 -102.27 41.06
N ALA A 648 -86.13 -102.79 42.20
CA ALA A 648 -85.27 -103.48 43.14
C ALA A 648 -85.63 -104.96 43.16
N ALA A 649 -84.65 -105.83 42.98
CA ALA A 649 -84.82 -107.27 43.06
C ALA A 649 -84.18 -107.82 44.34
N GLY A 650 -84.94 -108.69 45.01
CA GLY A 650 -84.52 -109.41 46.21
C GLY A 650 -84.46 -110.91 46.00
N GLU A 651 -84.17 -111.62 47.07
CA GLU A 651 -84.11 -113.09 47.05
C GLU A 651 -85.50 -113.73 46.88
N GLN A 652 -85.51 -115.01 46.47
CA GLN A 652 -86.72 -115.83 46.23
C GLN A 652 -87.73 -115.26 45.21
N GLY A 653 -87.25 -114.56 44.17
CA GLY A 653 -88.09 -114.07 43.08
C GLY A 653 -88.91 -112.81 43.41
N THR A 654 -88.56 -112.12 44.51
CA THR A 654 -89.21 -110.88 44.91
C THR A 654 -88.73 -109.71 44.05
N LEU A 655 -89.65 -109.04 43.34
CA LEU A 655 -89.38 -107.83 42.56
C LEU A 655 -90.28 -106.71 43.07
N VAL A 656 -89.68 -105.58 43.44
CA VAL A 656 -90.39 -104.36 43.84
C VAL A 656 -90.10 -103.28 42.81
N ILE A 657 -91.16 -102.71 42.26
CA ILE A 657 -91.07 -101.60 41.31
C ILE A 657 -91.56 -100.34 42.03
N PHE A 658 -90.68 -99.35 42.11
CA PHE A 658 -90.96 -98.02 42.62
C PHE A 658 -91.20 -97.10 41.43
N GLU A 659 -92.35 -96.41 41.41
CA GLU A 659 -92.45 -95.18 40.62
C GLU A 659 -91.70 -94.10 41.39
N VAL A 660 -90.69 -93.52 40.74
CA VAL A 660 -89.95 -92.40 41.31
C VAL A 660 -90.87 -91.19 41.17
N ALA A 661 -91.69 -90.94 42.20
CA ALA A 661 -92.41 -89.68 42.31
C ALA A 661 -91.37 -88.55 42.29
N THR A 662 -91.47 -87.68 41.28
CA THR A 662 -90.56 -86.55 41.03
C THR A 662 -90.42 -85.61 42.21
#